data_AF-A0A7L5BVI9-F1
#
_entry.id   AF-A0A7L5BVI9-F1
#
_cell.length_a   1.000
_cell.length_b   1.000
_cell.length_c   1.000
_cell.angle_alpha   90.00
_cell.angle_beta   90.00
_cell.angle_gamma   90.00
#
_symmetry.space_group_name_H-M   'P 1'
#
loop_
_entity.id
_entity.type
_entity.pdbx_description
1 polymer ?
#
loop_
_entity_poly.entity_id
_entity_poly.type
_entity_poly.pdbx_seq_one_letter_code
_entity_poly.pdbx_strand_id
1 'polypeptide(L)'
;MRARPVVAVMLAAMALGGALGAYLPFTALDGAANDAAAATRQALFQPTGLSDAQVALVLLDERSVMSDRLSAMPRALMSPIWSAVAKTALAHGALGVGFDFILAFDSAAFRLGEEAPLARHDDGFLRLLRAEGRAGRLVIGRSGALTPARRFALMAGPKGVAHVDIDTDPDGVVRRVRDAFTTADGATAPTLTGALTGRAAGEEIPITPPGPLSDFPAVGVSALLDCVDAKGDAALDAFFGGRVVFVGGALPGEDRFRAADRFMDRGAPSAAGAPCALTPPEIVGPRGDLPGVYLHAAAVDARLSGWAPAPAGGLAAGLAAALAAGLAALAGMLTRPGSAAAAALGVGLVGFAGAAAAQEAGVLLPAIRPGLAALVGFGAGWAGRLFLLDRRAAALRASFARYLAPELIDRMLSQEKLPDLEGETREVAVMFADLSGFTALSEQVDGKTLTATVNKYLSIIAAEVERSGGYVDKFIGDAVMAIWNAPVALAGYERAAVLAAAAIRDRVAEAALDDRARGLPAFSVKIGLHSGSAVLGNVGSERRMNYTAVGDTVNIAARMEGLPSVFQTPIILGETCARAAEADFEMLEIASIQVKGRREPVRIFAPLPVGDAAGHEEYAAALAAYRAGAFDEAGMTWRALARDDWPGAPVAAVMAEFSATAATDPPGPDWSGAVVMRTK
;
A
#
# COMPACT_ATOMS: atom_id res chain seq x y z
N MET A 1 24.23 4.16 -2.19
CA MET A 1 23.36 3.71 -1.09
C MET A 1 21.87 3.51 -1.44
N ARG A 2 21.37 3.88 -2.64
CA ARG A 2 19.93 3.76 -2.99
C ARG A 2 19.41 2.31 -3.22
N ALA A 3 20.29 1.35 -3.54
CA ALA A 3 19.88 -0.01 -3.91
C ALA A 3 19.47 -0.91 -2.72
N ARG A 4 20.08 -0.73 -1.54
CA ARG A 4 19.83 -1.58 -0.35
C ARG A 4 18.35 -1.66 0.07
N PRO A 5 17.62 -0.54 0.23
CA PRO A 5 16.21 -0.60 0.61
C PRO A 5 15.32 -1.16 -0.50
N VAL A 6 15.68 -0.93 -1.77
CA VAL A 6 14.92 -1.46 -2.92
C VAL A 6 15.00 -2.98 -2.96
N VAL A 7 16.21 -3.52 -2.83
CA VAL A 7 16.45 -4.96 -2.82
C VAL A 7 15.78 -5.62 -1.60
N ALA A 8 15.82 -4.98 -0.43
CA ALA A 8 15.20 -5.53 0.78
C ALA A 8 13.68 -5.68 0.65
N VAL A 9 12.98 -4.64 0.16
CA VAL A 9 11.52 -4.69 -0.05
C VAL A 9 11.16 -5.69 -1.14
N MET A 10 11.94 -5.74 -2.23
CA MET A 10 11.74 -6.71 -3.30
C MET A 10 11.88 -8.16 -2.78
N LEU A 11 12.94 -8.47 -2.03
CA LEU A 11 13.15 -9.81 -1.45
C LEU A 11 12.06 -10.18 -0.44
N ALA A 12 11.62 -9.25 0.39
CA ALA A 12 10.50 -9.47 1.32
C ALA A 12 9.19 -9.77 0.58
N ALA A 13 8.89 -9.01 -0.49
CA ALA A 13 7.75 -9.25 -1.35
C ALA A 13 7.83 -10.61 -2.07
N MET A 14 9.01 -10.99 -2.56
CA MET A 14 9.25 -12.30 -3.17
C MET A 14 9.02 -13.44 -2.18
N ALA A 15 9.51 -13.33 -0.95
CA ALA A 15 9.33 -14.34 0.08
C ALA A 15 7.84 -14.50 0.46
N LEU A 16 7.13 -13.38 0.67
CA LEU A 16 5.71 -13.39 0.98
C LEU A 16 4.87 -13.93 -0.18
N GLY A 17 5.11 -13.44 -1.41
CA GLY A 17 4.43 -13.90 -2.61
C GLY A 17 4.69 -15.37 -2.91
N GLY A 18 5.91 -15.84 -2.70
CA GLY A 18 6.27 -17.25 -2.86
C GLY A 18 5.61 -18.16 -1.84
N ALA A 19 5.57 -17.76 -0.57
CA ALA A 19 4.88 -18.51 0.48
C ALA A 19 3.36 -18.60 0.20
N LEU A 20 2.72 -17.49 -0.15
CA LEU A 20 1.32 -17.48 -0.57
C LEU A 20 1.11 -18.38 -1.80
N GLY A 21 1.98 -18.27 -2.79
CA GLY A 21 1.92 -19.08 -4.02
C GLY A 21 2.09 -20.58 -3.81
N ALA A 22 2.91 -20.99 -2.84
CA ALA A 22 3.23 -22.40 -2.58
C ALA A 22 2.21 -23.10 -1.66
N TYR A 23 1.66 -22.40 -0.67
CA TYR A 23 0.86 -23.02 0.41
C TYR A 23 -0.66 -22.79 0.30
N LEU A 24 -1.14 -21.94 -0.61
CA LEU A 24 -2.58 -21.81 -0.86
C LEU A 24 -3.12 -23.04 -1.63
N PRO A 25 -4.25 -23.64 -1.20
CA PRO A 25 -4.85 -24.78 -1.89
C PRO A 25 -5.33 -24.39 -3.31
N PHE A 26 -5.09 -25.28 -4.28
CA PHE A 26 -5.34 -25.07 -5.72
C PHE A 26 -6.80 -24.79 -6.08
N THR A 27 -7.75 -25.36 -5.37
CA THR A 27 -9.13 -25.50 -5.86
C THR A 27 -10.04 -24.31 -5.58
N ALA A 28 -9.73 -23.42 -4.63
CA ALA A 28 -10.65 -22.34 -4.24
C ALA A 28 -10.63 -21.13 -5.18
N LEU A 29 -9.49 -20.83 -5.82
CA LEU A 29 -9.30 -19.63 -6.65
C LEU A 29 -8.70 -19.94 -8.03
N ASP A 30 -7.86 -20.97 -8.16
CA ASP A 30 -7.23 -21.28 -9.46
C ASP A 30 -8.15 -22.04 -10.40
N GLY A 31 -9.17 -22.76 -9.90
CA GLY A 31 -10.08 -23.55 -10.73
C GLY A 31 -10.71 -22.73 -11.87
N ALA A 32 -11.45 -21.68 -11.52
CA ALA A 32 -12.08 -20.80 -12.50
C ALA A 32 -11.07 -20.07 -13.40
N ALA A 33 -9.93 -19.67 -12.85
CA ALA A 33 -8.90 -18.99 -13.63
C ALA A 33 -8.23 -19.94 -14.64
N ASN A 34 -8.06 -21.21 -14.29
CA ASN A 34 -7.53 -22.24 -15.20
C ASN A 34 -8.54 -22.65 -16.27
N ASP A 35 -9.83 -22.72 -15.94
CA ASP A 35 -10.89 -22.91 -16.94
C ASP A 35 -10.86 -21.76 -17.97
N ALA A 36 -10.72 -20.51 -17.50
CA ALA A 36 -10.60 -19.34 -18.35
C ALA A 36 -9.28 -19.33 -19.17
N ALA A 37 -8.19 -19.82 -18.56
CA ALA A 37 -6.91 -19.99 -19.26
C ALA A 37 -7.02 -21.06 -20.35
N ALA A 38 -7.77 -22.14 -20.13
CA ALA A 38 -8.05 -23.15 -21.15
C ALA A 38 -8.88 -22.60 -22.32
N ALA A 39 -9.91 -21.80 -22.04
CA ALA A 39 -10.66 -21.09 -23.09
C ALA A 39 -9.79 -20.10 -23.87
N THR A 40 -8.91 -19.37 -23.16
CA THR A 40 -7.95 -18.45 -23.79
C THR A 40 -6.95 -19.21 -24.66
N ARG A 41 -6.45 -20.35 -24.20
CA ARG A 41 -5.56 -21.23 -24.97
C ARG A 41 -6.24 -21.71 -26.23
N GLN A 42 -7.49 -22.17 -26.14
CA GLN A 42 -8.26 -22.60 -27.31
C GLN A 42 -8.36 -21.46 -28.35
N ALA A 43 -8.67 -20.24 -27.91
CA ALA A 43 -8.77 -19.08 -28.79
C ALA A 43 -7.44 -18.67 -29.44
N LEU A 44 -6.32 -18.81 -28.72
CA LEU A 44 -4.99 -18.38 -29.18
C LEU A 44 -4.27 -19.43 -30.04
N PHE A 45 -4.33 -20.71 -29.65
CA PHE A 45 -3.51 -21.76 -30.24
C PHE A 45 -4.29 -22.67 -31.20
N GLN A 46 -5.63 -22.65 -31.17
CA GLN A 46 -6.49 -23.53 -31.97
C GLN A 46 -5.96 -24.99 -32.00
N PRO A 47 -5.78 -25.60 -30.82
CA PRO A 47 -5.30 -26.98 -30.70
C PRO A 47 -6.18 -27.94 -31.54
N THR A 48 -5.64 -29.08 -31.95
CA THR A 48 -6.34 -30.08 -32.77
C THR A 48 -7.75 -30.35 -32.24
N GLY A 49 -8.73 -30.33 -33.15
CA GLY A 49 -10.14 -30.50 -32.80
C GLY A 49 -10.42 -31.88 -32.20
N LEU A 50 -11.40 -31.94 -31.32
CA LEU A 50 -11.87 -33.18 -30.69
C LEU A 50 -12.49 -34.20 -31.68
N SER A 51 -12.58 -33.86 -32.97
CA SER A 51 -13.06 -34.76 -34.02
C SER A 51 -12.21 -36.02 -34.21
N ASP A 52 -10.91 -35.94 -33.91
CA ASP A 52 -9.96 -37.06 -34.00
C ASP A 52 -9.76 -37.77 -32.64
N ALA A 53 -10.63 -37.49 -31.66
CA ALA A 53 -10.56 -38.12 -30.34
C ALA A 53 -10.63 -39.65 -30.42
N GLN A 54 -10.02 -40.30 -29.43
CA GLN A 54 -9.99 -41.77 -29.31
C GLN A 54 -11.29 -42.33 -28.71
N VAL A 55 -12.33 -41.50 -28.61
CA VAL A 55 -13.62 -41.81 -28.01
C VAL A 55 -14.77 -41.40 -28.94
N ALA A 56 -15.88 -42.12 -28.86
CA ALA A 56 -17.13 -41.79 -29.55
C ALA A 56 -18.32 -41.97 -28.61
N LEU A 57 -19.37 -41.18 -28.83
CA LEU A 57 -20.53 -41.08 -27.95
C LEU A 57 -21.80 -41.50 -28.70
N VAL A 58 -22.60 -42.36 -28.07
CA VAL A 58 -23.96 -42.70 -28.50
C VAL A 58 -24.93 -42.26 -27.43
N LEU A 59 -25.79 -41.30 -27.77
CA LEU A 59 -26.57 -40.54 -26.80
C LEU A 59 -28.06 -40.85 -26.92
N LEU A 60 -28.69 -41.21 -25.81
CA LEU A 60 -30.13 -41.21 -25.70
C LEU A 60 -30.61 -39.76 -25.51
N ASP A 61 -30.87 -39.08 -26.63
CA ASP A 61 -31.35 -37.70 -26.70
C ASP A 61 -32.87 -37.63 -26.89
N GLU A 62 -33.43 -36.41 -26.88
CA GLU A 62 -34.86 -36.20 -27.05
C GLU A 62 -35.37 -36.73 -28.39
N ARG A 63 -34.62 -36.53 -29.48
CA ARG A 63 -34.97 -37.05 -30.80
C ARG A 63 -35.03 -38.58 -30.81
N SER A 64 -34.14 -39.24 -30.07
CA SER A 64 -34.18 -40.69 -29.91
C SER A 64 -35.45 -41.11 -29.17
N VAL A 65 -35.75 -40.53 -28.01
CA VAL A 65 -36.93 -40.94 -27.21
C VAL A 65 -38.25 -40.61 -27.92
N MET A 66 -38.30 -39.55 -28.73
CA MET A 66 -39.49 -39.16 -29.50
C MET A 66 -39.60 -39.87 -30.86
N SER A 67 -38.62 -40.68 -31.26
CA SER A 67 -38.66 -41.41 -32.54
C SER A 67 -39.78 -42.46 -32.56
N ASP A 68 -40.33 -42.76 -33.74
CA ASP A 68 -41.35 -43.80 -33.92
C ASP A 68 -40.90 -45.16 -33.37
N ARG A 69 -39.61 -45.45 -33.47
CA ARG A 69 -39.00 -46.71 -33.01
C ARG A 69 -38.94 -46.83 -31.49
N LEU A 70 -38.66 -45.74 -30.76
CA LEU A 70 -38.36 -45.78 -29.32
C LEU A 70 -39.46 -45.18 -28.44
N SER A 71 -40.33 -44.33 -28.98
CA SER A 71 -41.39 -43.64 -28.24
C SER A 71 -42.38 -44.59 -27.56
N ALA A 72 -42.65 -45.75 -28.17
CA ALA A 72 -43.53 -46.78 -27.61
C ALA A 72 -42.82 -47.76 -26.65
N MET A 73 -41.51 -47.63 -26.44
CA MET A 73 -40.71 -48.58 -25.67
C MET A 73 -40.27 -47.97 -24.32
N PRO A 74 -40.75 -48.49 -23.18
CA PRO A 74 -40.24 -48.08 -21.88
C PRO A 74 -38.73 -48.31 -21.77
N ARG A 75 -37.99 -47.38 -21.13
CA ARG A 75 -36.52 -47.47 -20.98
C ARG A 75 -36.06 -48.79 -20.35
N ALA A 76 -36.83 -49.35 -19.42
CA ALA A 76 -36.53 -50.62 -18.78
C ALA A 76 -36.60 -51.83 -19.74
N LEU A 77 -37.24 -51.69 -20.91
CA LEU A 77 -37.37 -52.73 -21.94
C LEU A 77 -36.48 -52.45 -23.17
N MET A 78 -35.60 -51.45 -23.11
CA MET A 78 -34.69 -51.10 -24.21
C MET A 78 -33.46 -52.00 -24.33
N SER A 79 -33.37 -53.12 -23.59
CA SER A 79 -32.24 -54.05 -23.68
C SER A 79 -31.94 -54.56 -25.10
N PRO A 80 -32.92 -54.77 -26.02
CA PRO A 80 -32.61 -55.13 -27.40
C PRO A 80 -31.91 -53.98 -28.15
N ILE A 81 -32.26 -52.74 -27.84
CA ILE A 81 -31.64 -51.54 -28.41
C ILE A 81 -30.19 -51.42 -27.91
N TRP A 82 -29.96 -51.58 -26.61
CA TRP A 82 -28.60 -51.58 -26.04
C TRP A 82 -27.73 -52.70 -26.60
N SER A 83 -28.33 -53.88 -26.83
CA SER A 83 -27.65 -54.97 -27.53
C SER A 83 -27.31 -54.63 -28.98
N ALA A 84 -28.21 -53.96 -29.71
CA ALA A 84 -27.96 -53.57 -31.09
C ALA A 84 -26.84 -52.52 -31.17
N VAL A 85 -26.92 -51.45 -30.38
CA VAL A 85 -25.91 -50.38 -30.32
C VAL A 85 -24.53 -50.95 -30.00
N ALA A 86 -24.41 -51.71 -28.90
CA ALA A 86 -23.11 -52.27 -28.48
C ALA A 86 -22.57 -53.28 -29.49
N LYS A 87 -23.43 -54.13 -30.08
CA LYS A 87 -23.01 -55.09 -31.10
C LYS A 87 -22.52 -54.39 -32.38
N THR A 88 -23.23 -53.35 -32.83
CA THR A 88 -22.82 -52.54 -33.98
C THR A 88 -21.47 -51.88 -33.71
N ALA A 89 -21.31 -51.18 -32.59
CA ALA A 89 -20.05 -50.54 -32.24
C ALA A 89 -18.86 -51.52 -32.26
N LEU A 90 -19.02 -52.69 -31.61
CA LEU A 90 -17.96 -53.72 -31.55
C LEU A 90 -17.69 -54.38 -32.91
N ALA A 91 -18.70 -54.52 -33.77
CA ALA A 91 -18.54 -55.07 -35.12
C ALA A 91 -17.77 -54.12 -36.04
N HIS A 92 -17.95 -52.81 -35.86
CA HIS A 92 -17.28 -51.75 -36.62
C HIS A 92 -16.00 -51.23 -35.93
N GLY A 93 -15.32 -52.09 -35.15
CA GLY A 93 -13.97 -51.82 -34.68
C GLY A 93 -13.83 -51.03 -33.38
N ALA A 94 -14.90 -50.85 -32.59
CA ALA A 94 -14.78 -50.26 -31.25
C ALA A 94 -13.89 -51.12 -30.34
N LEU A 95 -13.01 -50.45 -29.57
CA LEU A 95 -12.10 -51.10 -28.62
C LEU A 95 -12.86 -51.65 -27.40
N GLY A 96 -13.88 -50.92 -26.96
CA GLY A 96 -14.80 -51.30 -25.89
C GLY A 96 -16.00 -50.37 -25.83
N VAL A 97 -17.07 -50.81 -25.16
CA VAL A 97 -18.33 -50.07 -25.01
C VAL A 97 -18.68 -49.94 -23.52
N GLY A 98 -18.86 -48.72 -23.03
CA GLY A 98 -19.28 -48.42 -21.67
C GLY A 98 -20.68 -47.81 -21.61
N PHE A 99 -21.51 -48.24 -20.67
CA PHE A 99 -22.81 -47.62 -20.40
C PHE A 99 -22.74 -46.70 -19.17
N ASP A 100 -23.00 -45.42 -19.40
CA ASP A 100 -23.04 -44.37 -18.37
C ASP A 100 -24.44 -44.18 -17.79
N PHE A 101 -25.12 -45.28 -17.54
CA PHE A 101 -26.36 -45.33 -16.77
C PHE A 101 -26.56 -46.73 -16.22
N ILE A 102 -27.34 -46.82 -15.16
CA ILE A 102 -27.50 -48.05 -14.39
C ILE A 102 -28.72 -48.80 -14.91
N LEU A 103 -28.49 -49.96 -15.52
CA LEU A 103 -29.54 -50.88 -15.98
C LEU A 103 -30.14 -51.63 -14.78
N ALA A 104 -30.90 -50.91 -13.94
CA ALA A 104 -31.41 -51.40 -12.65
C ALA A 104 -32.50 -52.47 -12.77
N PHE A 105 -33.20 -52.53 -13.91
CA PHE A 105 -34.30 -53.46 -14.14
C PHE A 105 -33.98 -54.39 -15.32
N ASP A 106 -34.33 -55.66 -15.18
CA ASP A 106 -34.36 -56.63 -16.29
C ASP A 106 -35.80 -57.02 -16.64
N SER A 107 -36.01 -57.44 -17.88
CA SER A 107 -37.32 -57.76 -18.44
C SER A 107 -38.10 -58.85 -17.67
N ALA A 108 -37.42 -59.76 -16.96
CA ALA A 108 -38.11 -60.79 -16.18
C ALA A 108 -38.82 -60.22 -14.94
N ALA A 109 -38.52 -58.97 -14.55
CA ALA A 109 -39.26 -58.27 -13.51
C ALA A 109 -40.64 -57.76 -13.99
N PHE A 110 -40.86 -57.67 -15.30
CA PHE A 110 -42.10 -57.14 -15.89
C PHE A 110 -43.02 -58.26 -16.37
N ARG A 111 -44.32 -58.06 -16.14
CA ARG A 111 -45.41 -58.90 -16.65
C ARG A 111 -46.37 -58.04 -17.45
N LEU A 112 -46.80 -58.52 -18.61
CA LEU A 112 -47.84 -57.89 -19.42
C LEU A 112 -49.14 -58.69 -19.22
N GLY A 113 -50.02 -58.23 -18.33
CA GLY A 113 -51.27 -58.92 -18.00
C GLY A 113 -51.06 -60.25 -17.25
N GLU A 114 -51.85 -61.27 -17.58
CA GLU A 114 -51.74 -62.63 -17.01
C GLU A 114 -50.64 -63.48 -17.67
N GLU A 115 -49.89 -62.92 -18.62
CA GLU A 115 -48.85 -63.66 -19.35
C GLU A 115 -47.58 -63.89 -18.51
N ALA A 116 -46.79 -64.87 -18.96
CA ALA A 116 -45.49 -65.17 -18.37
C ALA A 116 -44.57 -63.92 -18.41
N PRO A 117 -43.63 -63.78 -17.46
CA PRO A 117 -42.65 -62.69 -17.49
C PRO A 117 -41.96 -62.61 -18.84
N LEU A 118 -41.54 -61.41 -19.25
CA LEU A 118 -40.80 -61.15 -20.49
C LEU A 118 -39.36 -61.71 -20.45
N ALA A 119 -39.13 -62.89 -19.86
CA ALA A 119 -37.84 -63.41 -19.45
C ALA A 119 -36.82 -63.57 -20.58
N ARG A 120 -37.29 -63.75 -21.83
CA ARG A 120 -36.45 -63.89 -23.03
C ARG A 120 -36.17 -62.58 -23.78
N HIS A 121 -36.82 -61.48 -23.38
CA HIS A 121 -36.67 -60.18 -24.04
C HIS A 121 -35.23 -59.66 -23.97
N ASP A 122 -34.52 -59.96 -22.88
CA ASP A 122 -33.11 -59.58 -22.69
C ASP A 122 -32.09 -60.58 -23.29
N ASP A 123 -32.51 -61.69 -23.91
CA ASP A 123 -31.60 -62.80 -24.28
C ASP A 123 -30.47 -62.37 -25.24
N GLY A 124 -30.73 -61.39 -26.10
CA GLY A 124 -29.71 -60.81 -26.97
C GLY A 124 -28.63 -60.09 -26.17
N PHE A 125 -29.04 -59.20 -25.28
CA PHE A 125 -28.14 -58.40 -24.46
C PHE A 125 -27.38 -59.26 -23.44
N LEU A 126 -28.04 -60.23 -22.80
CA LEU A 126 -27.41 -61.16 -21.86
C LEU A 126 -26.32 -62.01 -22.54
N ARG A 127 -26.56 -62.47 -23.77
CA ARG A 127 -25.54 -63.19 -24.55
C ARG A 127 -24.34 -62.30 -24.87
N LEU A 128 -24.58 -61.05 -25.24
CA LEU A 128 -23.52 -60.09 -25.52
C LEU A 128 -22.71 -59.76 -24.25
N LEU A 129 -23.37 -59.50 -23.11
CA LEU A 129 -22.71 -59.28 -21.82
C LEU A 129 -21.84 -60.47 -21.42
N ARG A 130 -22.33 -61.70 -21.63
CA ARG A 130 -21.56 -62.91 -21.35
C ARG A 130 -20.33 -63.06 -22.24
N ALA A 131 -20.44 -62.68 -23.51
CA ALA A 131 -19.36 -62.78 -24.49
C ALA A 131 -18.27 -61.71 -24.26
N GLU A 132 -18.68 -60.45 -24.11
CA GLU A 132 -17.76 -59.30 -24.15
C GLU A 132 -17.49 -58.70 -22.76
N GLY A 133 -18.42 -58.83 -21.81
CA GLY A 133 -18.29 -58.21 -20.48
C GLY A 133 -17.19 -58.83 -19.64
N ARG A 134 -17.00 -60.16 -19.72
CA ARG A 134 -15.90 -60.84 -19.01
C ARG A 134 -14.51 -60.43 -19.52
N ALA A 135 -14.43 -60.03 -20.79
CA ALA A 135 -13.22 -59.50 -21.38
C ALA A 135 -12.99 -58.01 -21.05
N GLY A 136 -13.96 -57.35 -20.41
CA GLY A 136 -13.92 -55.90 -20.15
C GLY A 136 -14.19 -55.04 -21.39
N ARG A 137 -14.62 -55.65 -22.51
CA ARG A 137 -14.96 -54.95 -23.75
C ARG A 137 -16.38 -54.38 -23.75
N LEU A 138 -17.22 -54.84 -22.82
CA LEU A 138 -18.56 -54.32 -22.59
C LEU A 138 -18.77 -54.07 -21.10
N VAL A 139 -18.92 -52.82 -20.71
CA VAL A 139 -18.96 -52.41 -19.30
C VAL A 139 -20.29 -51.71 -19.02
N ILE A 140 -21.02 -52.18 -18.01
CA ILE A 140 -22.27 -51.57 -17.54
C ILE A 140 -22.07 -50.81 -16.23
N GLY A 141 -22.77 -49.68 -16.10
CA GLY A 141 -22.62 -48.78 -14.97
C GLY A 141 -23.26 -49.27 -13.67
N ARG A 142 -22.61 -48.99 -12.55
CA ARG A 142 -23.14 -49.06 -11.18
C ARG A 142 -22.84 -47.77 -10.44
N SER A 143 -23.55 -47.47 -9.37
CA SER A 143 -23.16 -46.45 -8.39
C SER A 143 -23.05 -47.04 -7.00
N GLY A 144 -22.58 -46.24 -6.03
CA GLY A 144 -22.63 -46.62 -4.62
C GLY A 144 -24.06 -46.90 -4.10
N ALA A 145 -25.08 -46.28 -4.70
CA ALA A 145 -26.47 -46.39 -4.26
C ALA A 145 -27.31 -47.39 -5.09
N LEU A 146 -26.92 -47.66 -6.33
CA LEU A 146 -27.72 -48.45 -7.27
C LEU A 146 -26.84 -49.41 -8.08
N THR A 147 -27.23 -50.68 -8.11
CA THR A 147 -26.53 -51.71 -8.89
C THR A 147 -27.36 -52.12 -10.11
N PRO A 148 -26.71 -52.58 -11.21
CA PRO A 148 -27.43 -53.20 -12.31
C PRO A 148 -28.29 -54.39 -11.82
N ALA A 149 -29.33 -54.71 -12.59
CA ALA A 149 -30.13 -55.90 -12.37
C ALA A 149 -29.24 -57.14 -12.25
N ARG A 150 -29.57 -58.03 -11.31
CA ARG A 150 -28.73 -59.18 -10.94
C ARG A 150 -28.33 -60.04 -12.14
N ARG A 151 -29.24 -60.24 -13.10
CA ARG A 151 -28.96 -61.01 -14.33
C ARG A 151 -27.90 -60.33 -15.20
N PHE A 152 -27.98 -59.01 -15.38
CA PHE A 152 -26.99 -58.26 -16.15
C PHE A 152 -25.62 -58.27 -15.46
N ALA A 153 -25.57 -57.98 -14.15
CA ALA A 153 -24.32 -58.00 -13.39
C ALA A 153 -23.64 -59.39 -13.42
N LEU A 154 -24.40 -60.47 -13.29
CA LEU A 154 -23.87 -61.83 -13.34
C LEU A 154 -23.31 -62.20 -14.73
N MET A 155 -23.99 -61.79 -15.81
CA MET A 155 -23.54 -62.10 -17.17
C MET A 155 -22.31 -61.26 -17.55
N ALA A 156 -22.30 -59.97 -17.21
CA ALA A 156 -21.18 -59.06 -17.43
C ALA A 156 -19.92 -59.53 -16.67
N GLY A 157 -20.10 -60.03 -15.45
CA GLY A 157 -19.00 -60.45 -14.58
C GLY A 157 -18.21 -59.27 -14.00
N PRO A 158 -17.17 -59.53 -13.19
CA PRO A 158 -16.48 -58.49 -12.41
C PRO A 158 -15.81 -57.40 -13.24
N LYS A 159 -15.32 -57.72 -14.44
CA LYS A 159 -14.69 -56.76 -15.36
C LYS A 159 -15.71 -55.99 -16.21
N GLY A 160 -16.94 -56.48 -16.30
CA GLY A 160 -18.01 -55.88 -17.10
C GLY A 160 -18.92 -54.96 -16.29
N VAL A 161 -18.60 -54.67 -15.03
CA VAL A 161 -19.38 -53.75 -14.18
C VAL A 161 -18.43 -52.72 -13.56
N ALA A 162 -18.73 -51.43 -13.70
CA ALA A 162 -17.87 -50.35 -13.22
C ALA A 162 -18.67 -49.16 -12.67
N HIS A 163 -18.05 -48.36 -11.80
CA HIS A 163 -18.68 -47.17 -11.22
C HIS A 163 -18.86 -46.06 -12.26
N VAL A 164 -20.04 -45.43 -12.29
CA VAL A 164 -20.33 -44.23 -13.10
C VAL A 164 -20.26 -42.94 -12.29
N ASP A 165 -20.04 -43.04 -10.97
CA ASP A 165 -19.96 -41.89 -10.07
C ASP A 165 -18.82 -40.95 -10.49
N ILE A 166 -19.11 -39.64 -10.47
CA ILE A 166 -18.14 -38.57 -10.79
C ILE A 166 -18.00 -37.67 -9.56
N ASP A 167 -16.75 -37.43 -9.16
CA ASP A 167 -16.45 -36.48 -8.09
C ASP A 167 -16.42 -35.04 -8.63
N THR A 168 -16.97 -34.11 -7.87
CA THR A 168 -16.90 -32.67 -8.18
C THR A 168 -15.85 -31.98 -7.31
N ASP A 169 -15.17 -30.98 -7.86
CA ASP A 169 -14.36 -30.05 -7.06
C ASP A 169 -15.27 -29.26 -6.08
N PRO A 170 -14.72 -28.60 -5.04
CA PRO A 170 -15.50 -27.82 -4.07
C PRO A 170 -16.38 -26.71 -4.67
N ASP A 171 -16.07 -26.22 -5.87
CA ASP A 171 -16.87 -25.23 -6.61
C ASP A 171 -17.99 -25.86 -7.48
N GLY A 172 -18.17 -27.18 -7.39
CA GLY A 172 -19.17 -27.95 -8.13
C GLY A 172 -18.82 -28.20 -9.59
N VAL A 173 -17.60 -27.90 -10.03
CA VAL A 173 -17.12 -28.16 -11.40
C VAL A 173 -16.32 -29.46 -11.43
N VAL A 174 -16.49 -30.26 -12.47
CA VAL A 174 -15.71 -31.47 -12.69
C VAL A 174 -14.46 -31.12 -13.49
N ARG A 175 -13.29 -31.26 -12.87
CA ARG A 175 -11.98 -31.09 -13.51
C ARG A 175 -11.13 -32.35 -13.50
N ARG A 176 -11.58 -33.39 -12.79
CA ARG A 176 -10.88 -34.66 -12.61
C ARG A 176 -11.88 -35.80 -12.56
N VAL A 177 -11.49 -36.96 -13.10
CA VAL A 177 -12.23 -38.22 -12.98
C VAL A 177 -11.29 -39.29 -12.43
N ARG A 178 -11.73 -40.06 -11.44
CA ARG A 178 -10.92 -41.16 -10.89
C ARG A 178 -11.03 -42.39 -11.77
N ASP A 179 -9.96 -43.18 -11.86
CA ASP A 179 -9.99 -44.48 -12.54
C ASP A 179 -10.52 -45.62 -11.63
N ALA A 180 -10.59 -45.40 -10.32
CA ALA A 180 -11.19 -46.32 -9.36
C ALA A 180 -11.64 -45.62 -8.07
N PHE A 181 -12.66 -46.20 -7.42
CA PHE A 181 -13.08 -45.83 -6.07
C PHE A 181 -12.66 -46.88 -5.05
N THR A 182 -12.36 -46.44 -3.83
CA THR A 182 -12.22 -47.34 -2.68
C THR A 182 -13.60 -47.51 -2.06
N THR A 183 -14.14 -48.73 -2.09
CA THR A 183 -15.42 -49.07 -1.46
C THR A 183 -15.32 -49.06 0.06
N ALA A 184 -16.46 -49.02 0.76
CA ALA A 184 -16.50 -49.02 2.23
C ALA A 184 -15.78 -50.22 2.87
N ASP A 185 -15.72 -51.35 2.15
CA ASP A 185 -15.04 -52.57 2.57
C ASP A 185 -13.52 -52.57 2.28
N GLY A 186 -12.98 -51.44 1.83
CA GLY A 186 -11.56 -51.27 1.49
C GLY A 186 -11.15 -51.86 0.13
N ALA A 187 -12.10 -52.42 -0.64
CA ALA A 187 -11.83 -52.95 -1.97
C ALA A 187 -11.84 -51.86 -3.04
N THR A 188 -10.89 -51.88 -3.97
CA THR A 188 -10.84 -50.98 -5.12
C THR A 188 -11.82 -51.45 -6.20
N ALA A 189 -12.76 -50.59 -6.60
CA ALA A 189 -13.70 -50.83 -7.67
C ALA A 189 -13.40 -49.89 -8.85
N PRO A 190 -13.24 -50.40 -10.09
CA PRO A 190 -12.95 -49.55 -11.24
C PRO A 190 -14.11 -48.61 -11.55
N THR A 191 -13.81 -47.39 -11.99
CA THR A 191 -14.77 -46.52 -12.66
C THR A 191 -14.92 -46.93 -14.12
N LEU A 192 -15.90 -46.36 -14.83
CA LEU A 192 -16.10 -46.60 -16.25
C LEU A 192 -14.82 -46.29 -17.06
N THR A 193 -14.14 -45.18 -16.73
CA THR A 193 -12.83 -44.83 -17.28
C THR A 193 -11.77 -45.89 -16.99
N GLY A 194 -11.64 -46.36 -15.74
CA GLY A 194 -10.62 -47.33 -15.38
C GLY A 194 -10.86 -48.73 -15.94
N ALA A 195 -12.13 -49.14 -16.04
CA ALA A 195 -12.50 -50.42 -16.64
C ALA A 195 -12.19 -50.45 -18.15
N LEU A 196 -12.52 -49.40 -18.89
CA LEU A 196 -12.32 -49.32 -20.34
C LEU A 196 -10.87 -49.05 -20.74
N THR A 197 -10.08 -48.43 -19.87
CA THR A 197 -8.64 -48.20 -20.10
C THR A 197 -7.75 -49.32 -19.52
N GLY A 198 -8.35 -50.28 -18.80
CA GLY A 198 -7.65 -51.41 -18.20
C GLY A 198 -6.75 -51.05 -17.01
N ARG A 199 -6.95 -49.87 -16.40
CA ARG A 199 -6.16 -49.37 -15.26
C ARG A 199 -7.08 -48.80 -14.19
N ALA A 200 -7.01 -49.34 -12.98
CA ALA A 200 -7.88 -49.00 -11.87
C ALA A 200 -7.04 -48.83 -10.60
N ALA A 201 -6.17 -47.81 -10.58
CA ALA A 201 -5.19 -47.57 -9.53
C ALA A 201 -5.65 -46.58 -8.45
N GLY A 202 -6.84 -45.98 -8.61
CA GLY A 202 -7.32 -44.86 -7.79
C GLY A 202 -6.70 -43.51 -8.21
N GLU A 203 -6.14 -43.42 -9.41
CA GLU A 203 -5.48 -42.23 -9.96
C GLU A 203 -6.54 -41.21 -10.41
N GLU A 204 -6.31 -39.93 -10.10
CA GLU A 204 -7.13 -38.83 -10.59
C GLU A 204 -6.61 -38.41 -11.98
N ILE A 205 -7.48 -38.50 -12.99
CA ILE A 205 -7.19 -38.10 -14.36
C ILE A 205 -7.68 -36.66 -14.55
N PRO A 206 -6.78 -35.67 -14.77
CA PRO A 206 -7.19 -34.31 -15.09
C PRO A 206 -7.89 -34.25 -16.45
N ILE A 207 -9.04 -33.58 -16.51
CA ILE A 207 -9.82 -33.38 -17.74
C ILE A 207 -9.80 -31.91 -18.17
N THR A 208 -8.59 -31.36 -18.34
CA THR A 208 -8.44 -30.01 -18.92
C THR A 208 -8.92 -30.06 -20.38
N PRO A 209 -9.90 -29.24 -20.79
CA PRO A 209 -10.50 -29.37 -22.11
C PRO A 209 -9.51 -28.95 -23.22
N PRO A 210 -9.24 -29.82 -24.21
CA PRO A 210 -8.50 -29.45 -25.42
C PRO A 210 -9.31 -28.47 -26.28
N GLY A 211 -10.63 -28.59 -26.24
CA GLY A 211 -11.64 -27.73 -26.86
C GLY A 211 -12.99 -27.94 -26.18
N PRO A 212 -14.11 -27.45 -26.75
CA PRO A 212 -15.44 -27.61 -26.18
C PRO A 212 -15.76 -29.09 -26.16
N LEU A 213 -16.05 -29.67 -25.00
CA LEU A 213 -16.22 -31.13 -24.88
C LEU A 213 -17.43 -31.63 -25.67
N SER A 214 -18.37 -30.74 -26.00
CA SER A 214 -19.47 -31.00 -26.93
C SER A 214 -19.03 -31.45 -28.32
N ASP A 215 -17.79 -31.17 -28.70
CA ASP A 215 -17.26 -31.42 -30.05
C ASP A 215 -16.69 -32.85 -30.20
N PHE A 216 -16.74 -33.67 -29.14
CA PHE A 216 -16.48 -35.11 -29.27
C PHE A 216 -17.39 -35.76 -30.32
N PRO A 217 -16.92 -36.77 -31.09
CA PRO A 217 -17.75 -37.50 -32.04
C PRO A 217 -18.95 -38.11 -31.31
N ALA A 218 -20.15 -37.61 -31.60
CA ALA A 218 -21.37 -38.00 -30.92
C ALA A 218 -22.51 -38.25 -31.92
N VAL A 219 -23.41 -39.17 -31.59
CA VAL A 219 -24.62 -39.44 -32.37
C VAL A 219 -25.78 -39.84 -31.47
N GLY A 220 -27.01 -39.45 -31.85
CA GLY A 220 -28.22 -39.93 -31.20
C GLY A 220 -28.49 -41.42 -31.46
N VAL A 221 -29.07 -42.14 -30.50
CA VAL A 221 -29.43 -43.57 -30.66
C VAL A 221 -30.31 -43.81 -31.87
N SER A 222 -31.34 -42.98 -32.12
CA SER A 222 -32.22 -43.16 -33.30
C SER A 222 -31.44 -43.01 -34.61
N ALA A 223 -30.66 -41.94 -34.77
CA ALA A 223 -29.87 -41.69 -35.97
C ALA A 223 -28.83 -42.79 -36.25
N LEU A 224 -28.25 -43.37 -35.19
CA LEU A 224 -27.37 -44.53 -35.32
C LEU A 224 -28.13 -45.75 -35.87
N LEU A 225 -29.30 -46.05 -35.32
CA LEU A 225 -30.10 -47.21 -35.76
C LEU A 225 -30.63 -47.01 -37.19
N ASP A 226 -31.05 -45.80 -37.56
CA ASP A 226 -31.45 -45.47 -38.94
C ASP A 226 -30.29 -45.66 -39.90
N CYS A 227 -29.06 -45.35 -39.47
CA CYS A 227 -27.87 -45.57 -40.27
C CYS A 227 -27.55 -47.08 -40.46
N VAL A 228 -27.77 -47.87 -39.41
CA VAL A 228 -27.65 -49.34 -39.49
C VAL A 228 -28.66 -49.91 -40.48
N ASP A 229 -29.90 -49.44 -40.46
CA ASP A 229 -30.93 -49.88 -41.42
C ASP A 229 -30.60 -49.47 -42.86
N ALA A 230 -29.99 -48.30 -43.03
CA ALA A 230 -29.49 -47.81 -44.31
C ALA A 230 -28.21 -48.52 -44.80
N LYS A 231 -27.66 -49.47 -44.04
CA LYS A 231 -26.42 -50.21 -44.33
C LYS A 231 -25.22 -49.29 -44.56
N GLY A 232 -25.08 -48.25 -43.73
CA GLY A 232 -23.99 -47.29 -43.80
C GLY A 232 -22.67 -47.78 -43.22
N ASP A 233 -22.21 -48.98 -43.57
CA ASP A 233 -21.04 -49.62 -42.96
C ASP A 233 -19.79 -48.73 -42.97
N ALA A 234 -19.54 -48.01 -44.07
CA ALA A 234 -18.40 -47.09 -44.18
C ALA A 234 -18.47 -45.91 -43.18
N ALA A 235 -19.66 -45.39 -42.91
CA ALA A 235 -19.84 -44.31 -41.93
C ALA A 235 -19.68 -44.84 -40.51
N LEU A 236 -20.17 -46.07 -40.24
CA LEU A 236 -20.04 -46.73 -38.95
C LEU A 236 -18.57 -47.12 -38.66
N ASP A 237 -17.83 -47.62 -39.65
CA ASP A 237 -16.40 -47.90 -39.54
C ASP A 237 -15.60 -46.63 -39.24
N ALA A 238 -15.92 -45.51 -39.90
CA ALA A 238 -15.29 -44.22 -39.64
C ALA A 238 -15.65 -43.65 -38.25
N PHE A 239 -16.84 -43.94 -37.74
CA PHE A 239 -17.31 -43.44 -36.45
C PHE A 239 -16.79 -44.26 -35.26
N PHE A 240 -16.74 -45.59 -35.38
CA PHE A 240 -16.36 -46.48 -34.27
C PHE A 240 -14.92 -47.00 -34.33
N GLY A 241 -14.32 -47.05 -35.52
CA GLY A 241 -13.03 -47.71 -35.75
C GLY A 241 -11.93 -47.20 -34.81
N GLY A 242 -11.41 -48.09 -33.96
CA GLY A 242 -10.30 -47.79 -33.05
C GLY A 242 -10.65 -46.87 -31.87
N ARG A 243 -11.94 -46.58 -31.63
CA ARG A 243 -12.39 -45.71 -30.53
C ARG A 243 -13.00 -46.51 -29.38
N VAL A 244 -12.95 -45.94 -28.17
CA VAL A 244 -13.77 -46.39 -27.03
C VAL A 244 -15.15 -45.72 -27.12
N VAL A 245 -16.21 -46.49 -27.01
CA VAL A 245 -17.57 -46.00 -27.20
C VAL A 245 -18.29 -45.87 -25.86
N PHE A 246 -18.86 -44.71 -25.61
CA PHE A 246 -19.72 -44.49 -24.46
C PHE A 246 -21.17 -44.36 -24.88
N VAL A 247 -22.05 -45.04 -24.17
CA VAL A 247 -23.51 -44.96 -24.34
C VAL A 247 -24.08 -44.28 -23.11
N GLY A 248 -24.69 -43.11 -23.28
CA GLY A 248 -25.13 -42.27 -22.16
C GLY A 248 -26.46 -41.58 -22.43
N GLY A 249 -27.05 -41.00 -21.38
CA GLY A 249 -28.22 -40.14 -21.51
C GLY A 249 -27.83 -38.71 -21.87
N ALA A 250 -28.59 -38.05 -22.75
CA ALA A 250 -28.44 -36.63 -23.06
C ALA A 250 -29.76 -35.84 -22.89
N LEU A 251 -30.73 -36.42 -22.17
CA LEU A 251 -32.03 -35.82 -21.89
C LEU A 251 -31.91 -34.61 -20.96
N PRO A 252 -32.72 -33.55 -21.11
CA PRO A 252 -32.66 -32.40 -20.22
C PRO A 252 -32.93 -32.79 -18.77
N GLY A 253 -32.13 -32.27 -17.84
CA GLY A 253 -32.29 -32.52 -16.42
C GLY A 253 -31.78 -33.87 -15.92
N GLU A 254 -31.37 -34.78 -16.80
CA GLU A 254 -30.68 -36.03 -16.41
C GLU A 254 -29.16 -35.85 -16.45
N ASP A 255 -28.50 -36.32 -15.40
CA ASP A 255 -27.04 -36.53 -15.35
C ASP A 255 -26.19 -35.32 -15.76
N ARG A 256 -26.55 -34.12 -15.26
CA ARG A 256 -25.90 -32.86 -15.64
C ARG A 256 -24.83 -32.44 -14.65
N PHE A 257 -23.64 -32.16 -15.19
CA PHE A 257 -22.49 -31.68 -14.44
C PHE A 257 -21.93 -30.41 -15.07
N ARG A 258 -21.39 -29.51 -14.23
CA ARG A 258 -20.60 -28.38 -14.74
C ARG A 258 -19.21 -28.86 -15.10
N ALA A 259 -18.79 -28.58 -16.33
CA ALA A 259 -17.49 -28.97 -16.85
C ALA A 259 -16.51 -27.78 -16.92
N ALA A 260 -15.22 -28.11 -17.03
CA ALA A 260 -14.14 -27.13 -17.12
C ALA A 260 -14.16 -26.28 -18.41
N ASP A 261 -14.91 -26.69 -19.44
CA ASP A 261 -15.08 -25.97 -20.71
C ASP A 261 -16.17 -24.89 -20.66
N ARG A 262 -16.69 -24.55 -19.48
CA ARG A 262 -17.79 -23.56 -19.28
C ARG A 262 -17.60 -22.18 -19.90
N PHE A 263 -16.36 -21.77 -20.17
CA PHE A 263 -16.02 -20.50 -20.81
C PHE A 263 -15.78 -20.63 -22.33
N MET A 264 -15.85 -21.83 -22.88
CA MET A 264 -15.75 -22.10 -24.31
C MET A 264 -17.14 -21.99 -24.95
N ASP A 265 -17.21 -21.60 -26.22
CA ASP A 265 -18.45 -21.66 -26.99
C ASP A 265 -18.68 -23.10 -27.43
N ARG A 266 -19.90 -23.62 -27.26
CA ARG A 266 -20.27 -24.93 -27.79
C ARG A 266 -20.20 -24.89 -29.30
N GLY A 267 -19.69 -25.96 -29.92
CA GLY A 267 -19.82 -26.15 -31.37
C GLY A 267 -21.29 -26.05 -31.80
N ALA A 268 -21.54 -25.44 -32.96
CA ALA A 268 -22.88 -25.43 -33.52
C ALA A 268 -23.33 -26.88 -33.76
N PRO A 269 -24.54 -27.28 -33.33
CA PRO A 269 -25.06 -28.59 -33.69
C PRO A 269 -25.09 -28.69 -35.21
N SER A 270 -24.52 -29.77 -35.74
CA SER A 270 -24.51 -29.95 -37.19
C SER A 270 -25.94 -30.16 -37.67
N ALA A 271 -26.36 -29.39 -38.68
CA ALA A 271 -27.67 -29.54 -39.29
C ALA A 271 -27.84 -30.98 -39.75
N ALA A 272 -29.01 -31.57 -39.48
CA ALA A 272 -29.31 -32.95 -39.88
C ALA A 272 -29.01 -33.11 -41.39
N GLY A 273 -27.95 -33.87 -41.69
CA GLY A 273 -27.49 -34.13 -43.04
C GLY A 273 -28.15 -35.36 -43.66
N ALA A 274 -27.57 -35.85 -44.75
CA ALA A 274 -27.95 -37.07 -45.46
C ALA A 274 -28.14 -38.29 -44.52
N PRO A 275 -28.84 -39.36 -44.96
CA PRO A 275 -28.88 -40.62 -44.23
C PRO A 275 -27.46 -41.05 -43.84
N CYS A 276 -27.25 -41.48 -42.59
CA CYS A 276 -25.93 -41.78 -42.02
C CYS A 276 -24.96 -40.59 -41.80
N ALA A 277 -25.42 -39.35 -41.68
CA ALA A 277 -24.52 -38.23 -41.37
C ALA A 277 -23.92 -38.23 -39.93
N LEU A 278 -24.31 -39.18 -39.06
CA LEU A 278 -23.83 -39.41 -37.68
C LEU A 278 -23.39 -38.12 -36.95
N THR A 279 -24.30 -37.14 -36.88
CA THR A 279 -24.01 -35.82 -36.34
C THR A 279 -24.28 -35.73 -34.83
N PRO A 280 -23.53 -34.88 -34.10
CA PRO A 280 -23.78 -34.62 -32.69
C PRO A 280 -25.19 -34.07 -32.44
N PRO A 281 -25.95 -34.62 -31.47
CA PRO A 281 -27.22 -34.05 -31.08
C PRO A 281 -27.04 -32.72 -30.35
N GLU A 282 -28.09 -31.90 -30.33
CA GLU A 282 -28.08 -30.62 -29.60
C GLU A 282 -28.08 -30.88 -28.08
N ILE A 283 -27.12 -30.28 -27.37
CA ILE A 283 -27.06 -30.35 -25.91
C ILE A 283 -27.92 -29.23 -25.32
N VAL A 284 -29.14 -29.58 -24.91
CA VAL A 284 -30.07 -28.68 -24.22
C VAL A 284 -29.64 -28.48 -22.77
N GLY A 285 -29.53 -27.23 -22.32
CA GLY A 285 -29.24 -26.86 -20.93
C GLY A 285 -28.34 -25.62 -20.80
N PRO A 286 -28.11 -25.13 -19.56
CA PRO A 286 -27.26 -23.97 -19.27
C PRO A 286 -25.85 -24.12 -19.85
N ARG A 287 -25.21 -23.01 -20.21
CA ARG A 287 -23.84 -23.00 -20.73
C ARG A 287 -22.86 -23.56 -19.67
N GLY A 288 -22.00 -24.48 -20.09
CA GLY A 288 -21.04 -25.17 -19.22
C GLY A 288 -21.56 -26.43 -18.51
N ASP A 289 -22.87 -26.72 -18.60
CA ASP A 289 -23.42 -27.98 -18.15
C ASP A 289 -23.34 -29.03 -19.27
N LEU A 290 -22.86 -30.23 -18.95
CA LEU A 290 -22.76 -31.36 -19.89
C LEU A 290 -23.29 -32.64 -19.23
N PRO A 291 -23.82 -33.59 -20.03
CA PRO A 291 -24.09 -34.93 -19.54
C PRO A 291 -22.80 -35.62 -19.04
N GLY A 292 -22.89 -36.44 -17.98
CA GLY A 292 -21.75 -37.10 -17.35
C GLY A 292 -20.91 -37.95 -18.32
N VAL A 293 -21.55 -38.49 -19.35
CA VAL A 293 -20.92 -39.31 -20.38
C VAL A 293 -19.80 -38.56 -21.13
N TYR A 294 -19.92 -37.24 -21.29
CA TYR A 294 -18.88 -36.42 -21.90
C TYR A 294 -17.65 -36.29 -21.00
N LEU A 295 -17.83 -36.34 -19.67
CA LEU A 295 -16.73 -36.28 -18.70
C LEU A 295 -15.96 -37.59 -18.65
N HIS A 296 -16.66 -38.73 -18.71
CA HIS A 296 -16.03 -40.05 -18.85
C HIS A 296 -15.25 -40.17 -20.17
N ALA A 297 -15.82 -39.66 -21.26
CA ALA A 297 -15.17 -39.59 -22.56
C ALA A 297 -13.91 -38.72 -22.51
N ALA A 298 -13.98 -37.53 -21.89
CA ALA A 298 -12.83 -36.66 -21.70
C ALA A 298 -11.71 -37.35 -20.89
N ALA A 299 -12.05 -38.09 -19.85
CA ALA A 299 -11.07 -38.81 -19.04
C ALA A 299 -10.40 -39.96 -19.79
N VAL A 300 -11.15 -40.74 -20.58
CA VAL A 300 -10.58 -41.80 -21.42
C VAL A 300 -9.73 -41.21 -22.54
N ASP A 301 -10.18 -40.16 -23.21
CA ASP A 301 -9.42 -39.50 -24.26
C ASP A 301 -8.10 -38.90 -23.72
N ALA A 302 -8.14 -38.21 -22.58
CA ALA A 302 -6.94 -37.67 -21.91
C ALA A 302 -5.93 -38.79 -21.58
N ARG A 303 -6.43 -39.96 -21.16
CA ARG A 303 -5.60 -41.13 -20.83
C ARG A 303 -4.99 -41.78 -22.07
N LEU A 304 -5.76 -41.92 -23.14
CA LEU A 304 -5.34 -42.62 -24.36
C LEU A 304 -4.49 -41.74 -25.29
N SER A 305 -4.80 -40.44 -25.37
CA SER A 305 -3.99 -39.45 -26.11
C SER A 305 -2.68 -39.13 -25.37
N GLY A 306 -2.65 -39.32 -24.06
CA GLY A 306 -1.54 -38.92 -23.19
C GLY A 306 -1.49 -37.41 -22.92
N TRP A 307 -2.44 -36.64 -23.47
CA TRP A 307 -2.54 -35.20 -23.23
C TRP A 307 -3.49 -34.94 -22.06
N ALA A 308 -2.92 -34.75 -20.87
CA ALA A 308 -3.64 -34.39 -19.66
C ALA A 308 -2.79 -33.40 -18.85
N PRO A 309 -2.95 -32.08 -19.07
CA PRO A 309 -2.16 -31.08 -18.36
C PRO A 309 -2.22 -31.29 -16.84
N ALA A 310 -1.06 -31.54 -16.24
CA ALA A 310 -0.95 -31.89 -14.82
C ALA A 310 -0.68 -30.64 -13.97
N PRO A 311 -1.26 -30.53 -12.76
CA PRO A 311 -0.98 -29.43 -11.83
C PRO A 311 0.52 -29.28 -11.58
N ALA A 312 1.04 -28.06 -11.73
CA ALA A 312 2.43 -27.78 -11.43
C ALA A 312 2.73 -28.02 -9.94
N GLY A 313 3.93 -28.54 -9.64
CA GLY A 313 4.37 -28.72 -8.25
C GLY A 313 4.41 -27.39 -7.48
N GLY A 314 4.20 -27.45 -6.16
CA GLY A 314 4.10 -26.25 -5.30
C GLY A 314 5.31 -25.31 -5.39
N LEU A 315 6.51 -25.85 -5.68
CA LEU A 315 7.72 -25.05 -5.89
C LEU A 315 7.65 -24.19 -7.16
N ALA A 316 7.18 -24.75 -8.27
CA ALA A 316 7.03 -23.99 -9.53
C ALA A 316 5.97 -22.89 -9.39
N ALA A 317 4.84 -23.22 -8.76
CA ALA A 317 3.81 -22.25 -8.40
C ALA A 317 4.33 -21.12 -7.49
N GLY A 318 5.11 -21.47 -6.46
CA GLY A 318 5.74 -20.50 -5.55
C GLY A 318 6.75 -19.60 -6.24
N LEU A 319 7.59 -20.13 -7.13
CA LEU A 319 8.57 -19.33 -7.87
C LEU A 319 7.90 -18.33 -8.82
N ALA A 320 6.86 -18.73 -9.54
CA ALA A 320 6.10 -17.83 -10.42
C ALA A 320 5.46 -16.68 -9.63
N ALA A 321 4.84 -17.00 -8.48
CA ALA A 321 4.25 -16.00 -7.59
C ALA A 321 5.31 -15.07 -6.97
N ALA A 322 6.45 -15.60 -6.53
CA ALA A 322 7.56 -14.83 -5.99
C ALA A 322 8.12 -13.85 -7.03
N LEU A 323 8.35 -14.30 -8.26
CA LEU A 323 8.83 -13.46 -9.36
C LEU A 323 7.84 -12.32 -9.65
N ALA A 324 6.54 -12.63 -9.74
CA ALA A 324 5.50 -11.64 -9.98
C ALA A 324 5.44 -10.58 -8.86
N ALA A 325 5.50 -11.00 -7.59
CA ALA A 325 5.55 -10.10 -6.45
C ALA A 325 6.81 -9.21 -6.45
N GLY A 326 7.98 -9.78 -6.75
CA GLY A 326 9.24 -9.05 -6.84
C GLY A 326 9.23 -7.98 -7.94
N LEU A 327 8.76 -8.32 -9.14
CA LEU A 327 8.65 -7.38 -10.26
C LEU A 327 7.67 -6.23 -9.94
N ALA A 328 6.51 -6.54 -9.36
CA ALA A 328 5.53 -5.53 -8.96
C ALA A 328 6.04 -4.63 -7.82
N ALA A 329 6.75 -5.20 -6.84
CA ALA A 329 7.37 -4.43 -5.76
C ALA A 329 8.47 -3.49 -6.30
N LEU A 330 9.31 -3.99 -7.22
CA LEU A 330 10.33 -3.18 -7.88
C LEU A 330 9.70 -2.03 -8.65
N ALA A 331 8.63 -2.27 -9.41
CA ALA A 331 7.88 -1.23 -10.10
C ALA A 331 7.31 -0.21 -9.11
N GLY A 332 6.65 -0.66 -8.02
CA GLY A 332 6.11 0.17 -6.96
C GLY A 332 7.15 1.10 -6.31
N MET A 333 8.40 0.65 -6.22
CA MET A 333 9.48 1.47 -5.69
C MET A 333 10.06 2.46 -6.69
N LEU A 334 10.19 2.07 -7.97
CA LEU A 334 10.91 2.85 -8.97
C LEU A 334 10.04 3.83 -9.75
N THR A 335 8.73 3.59 -9.90
CA THR A 335 7.86 4.34 -10.82
C THR A 335 6.80 5.18 -10.09
N ARG A 336 5.93 5.88 -10.84
CA ARG A 336 4.81 6.65 -10.28
C ARG A 336 3.66 5.70 -9.93
N PRO A 337 2.75 6.03 -9.00
CA PRO A 337 1.71 5.09 -8.53
C PRO A 337 0.86 4.54 -9.68
N GLY A 338 0.45 5.39 -10.64
CA GLY A 338 -0.31 4.94 -11.80
C GLY A 338 0.45 3.97 -12.70
N SER A 339 1.75 4.21 -12.97
CA SER A 339 2.55 3.29 -13.79
C SER A 339 2.97 2.03 -13.04
N ALA A 340 3.15 2.10 -11.71
CA ALA A 340 3.37 0.93 -10.87
C ALA A 340 2.13 0.01 -10.84
N ALA A 341 0.93 0.59 -10.72
CA ALA A 341 -0.31 -0.18 -10.78
C ALA A 341 -0.51 -0.84 -12.16
N ALA A 342 -0.26 -0.10 -13.24
CA ALA A 342 -0.30 -0.63 -14.60
C ALA A 342 0.72 -1.77 -14.81
N ALA A 343 1.93 -1.63 -14.27
CA ALA A 343 2.96 -2.68 -14.33
C ALA A 343 2.54 -3.93 -13.56
N ALA A 344 1.96 -3.79 -12.36
CA ALA A 344 1.47 -4.91 -11.58
C ALA A 344 0.33 -5.66 -12.30
N LEU A 345 -0.59 -4.93 -12.92
CA LEU A 345 -1.64 -5.51 -13.78
C LEU A 345 -1.02 -6.24 -14.98
N GLY A 346 -0.05 -5.63 -15.65
CA GLY A 346 0.68 -6.23 -16.77
C GLY A 346 1.39 -7.53 -16.38
N VAL A 347 2.05 -7.57 -15.22
CA VAL A 347 2.66 -8.80 -14.68
C VAL A 347 1.62 -9.89 -14.44
N GLY A 348 0.45 -9.53 -13.89
CA GLY A 348 -0.68 -10.46 -13.72
C GLY A 348 -1.18 -11.02 -15.05
N LEU A 349 -1.39 -10.17 -16.06
CA LEU A 349 -1.83 -10.57 -17.41
C LEU A 349 -0.82 -11.47 -18.11
N VAL A 350 0.49 -11.15 -18.02
CA VAL A 350 1.56 -12.00 -18.54
C VAL A 350 1.59 -13.35 -17.84
N GLY A 351 1.39 -13.37 -16.51
CA GLY A 351 1.28 -14.61 -15.74
C GLY A 351 0.09 -15.48 -16.20
N PHE A 352 -1.07 -14.88 -16.41
CA PHE A 352 -2.26 -15.56 -16.93
C PHE A 352 -2.04 -16.12 -18.34
N ALA A 353 -1.49 -15.32 -19.25
CA ALA A 353 -1.17 -15.76 -20.61
C ALA A 353 -0.12 -16.88 -20.61
N GLY A 354 0.88 -16.79 -19.73
CA GLY A 354 1.87 -17.84 -19.53
C GLY A 354 1.27 -19.14 -19.00
N ALA A 355 0.26 -19.07 -18.12
CA ALA A 355 -0.47 -20.24 -17.65
C ALA A 355 -1.32 -20.89 -18.76
N ALA A 356 -1.96 -20.09 -19.61
CA ALA A 356 -2.66 -20.60 -20.80
C ALA A 356 -1.70 -21.30 -21.77
N ALA A 357 -0.53 -20.71 -22.04
CA ALA A 357 0.48 -21.30 -22.91
C ALA A 357 1.13 -22.56 -22.32
N ALA A 358 1.34 -22.63 -21.00
CA ALA A 358 1.96 -23.78 -20.34
C ALA A 358 1.15 -25.09 -20.47
N GLN A 359 -0.16 -24.99 -20.72
CA GLN A 359 -1.02 -26.15 -20.98
C GLN A 359 -0.63 -26.88 -22.28
N GLU A 360 -0.08 -26.19 -23.29
CA GLU A 360 0.45 -26.83 -24.51
C GLU A 360 1.64 -27.75 -24.19
N ALA A 361 2.41 -27.41 -23.14
CA ALA A 361 3.50 -28.24 -22.63
C ALA A 361 3.02 -29.30 -21.61
N GLY A 362 1.71 -29.49 -21.44
CA GLY A 362 1.14 -30.44 -20.49
C GLY A 362 1.24 -30.02 -19.02
N VAL A 363 1.42 -28.73 -18.73
CA VAL A 363 1.55 -28.21 -17.36
C VAL A 363 0.43 -27.21 -17.04
N LEU A 364 -0.30 -27.46 -15.96
CA LEU A 364 -1.33 -26.57 -15.44
C LEU A 364 -0.71 -25.66 -14.36
N LEU A 365 -0.21 -24.50 -14.78
CA LEU A 365 0.27 -23.45 -13.87
C LEU A 365 -0.92 -22.73 -13.20
N PRO A 366 -0.79 -22.27 -11.95
CA PRO A 366 -1.83 -21.48 -11.30
C PRO A 366 -2.04 -20.14 -12.02
N ALA A 367 -3.18 -19.96 -12.68
CA ALA A 367 -3.44 -18.79 -13.51
C ALA A 367 -3.64 -17.48 -12.72
N ILE A 368 -4.15 -17.53 -11.48
CA ILE A 368 -4.49 -16.32 -10.70
C ILE A 368 -3.43 -15.94 -9.66
N ARG A 369 -2.67 -16.90 -9.11
CA ARG A 369 -1.68 -16.64 -8.04
C ARG A 369 -0.61 -15.60 -8.41
N PRO A 370 0.00 -15.62 -9.61
CA PRO A 370 0.96 -14.58 -9.98
C PRO A 370 0.33 -13.18 -9.96
N GLY A 371 -0.94 -13.04 -10.35
CA GLY A 371 -1.67 -11.78 -10.27
C GLY A 371 -1.92 -11.31 -8.84
N LEU A 372 -2.36 -12.22 -7.95
CA LEU A 372 -2.53 -11.90 -6.52
C LEU A 372 -1.19 -11.55 -5.86
N ALA A 373 -0.13 -12.28 -6.18
CA ALA A 373 1.21 -12.02 -5.69
C ALA A 373 1.75 -10.68 -6.22
N ALA A 374 1.47 -10.32 -7.47
CA ALA A 374 1.80 -9.01 -8.03
C ALA A 374 1.05 -7.88 -7.30
N LEU A 375 -0.22 -8.07 -6.93
CA LEU A 375 -0.98 -7.08 -6.15
C LEU A 375 -0.37 -6.86 -4.75
N VAL A 376 0.00 -7.94 -4.07
CA VAL A 376 0.69 -7.87 -2.76
C VAL A 376 2.06 -7.20 -2.91
N GLY A 377 2.82 -7.57 -3.94
CA GLY A 377 4.11 -6.98 -4.26
C GLY A 377 4.03 -5.48 -4.54
N PHE A 378 3.04 -5.04 -5.32
CA PHE A 378 2.75 -3.63 -5.56
C PHE A 378 2.49 -2.88 -4.25
N GLY A 379 1.62 -3.41 -3.38
CA GLY A 379 1.34 -2.82 -2.07
C GLY A 379 2.58 -2.67 -1.20
N ALA A 380 3.41 -3.72 -1.12
CA ALA A 380 4.66 -3.71 -0.37
C ALA A 380 5.68 -2.70 -0.95
N GLY A 381 5.84 -2.68 -2.28
CA GLY A 381 6.71 -1.73 -2.97
C GLY A 381 6.30 -0.28 -2.76
N TRP A 382 5.00 0.00 -2.86
CA TRP A 382 4.45 1.34 -2.64
C TRP A 382 4.57 1.80 -1.19
N ALA A 383 4.23 0.94 -0.23
CA ALA A 383 4.40 1.24 1.19
C ALA A 383 5.88 1.49 1.55
N GLY A 384 6.79 0.66 1.03
CA GLY A 384 8.22 0.84 1.19
C GLY A 384 8.71 2.18 0.63
N ARG A 385 8.17 2.60 -0.53
CA ARG A 385 8.48 3.91 -1.13
C ARG A 385 7.99 5.07 -0.26
N LEU A 386 6.76 5.03 0.24
CA LEU A 386 6.22 6.07 1.13
C LEU A 386 7.07 6.21 2.39
N PHE A 387 7.39 5.09 3.04
CA PHE A 387 8.25 5.08 4.21
C PHE A 387 9.63 5.70 3.95
N LEU A 388 10.23 5.42 2.78
CA LEU A 388 11.50 6.02 2.37
C LEU A 388 11.39 7.53 2.13
N LEU A 389 10.28 7.99 1.55
CA LEU A 389 10.03 9.42 1.32
C LEU A 389 9.84 10.16 2.64
N ASP A 390 9.07 9.60 3.57
CA ASP A 390 8.82 10.20 4.89
C ASP A 390 10.11 10.31 5.70
N ARG A 391 10.94 9.25 5.71
CA ARG A 391 12.25 9.31 6.38
C ARG A 391 13.18 10.36 5.79
N ARG A 392 13.18 10.53 4.46
CA ARG A 392 13.97 11.58 3.79
C ARG A 392 13.44 12.96 4.15
N ALA A 393 12.12 13.15 4.15
CA ALA A 393 11.50 14.41 4.52
C ALA A 393 11.81 14.77 5.98
N ALA A 394 11.74 13.82 6.91
CA ALA A 394 12.12 14.02 8.31
C ALA A 394 13.62 14.37 8.47
N ALA A 395 14.51 13.68 7.76
CA ALA A 395 15.94 13.99 7.77
C ALA A 395 16.24 15.39 7.20
N LEU A 396 15.53 15.78 6.13
CA LEU A 396 15.66 17.10 5.52
C LEU A 396 15.17 18.19 6.49
N ARG A 397 14.01 18.00 7.15
CA ARG A 397 13.50 18.89 8.19
C ARG A 397 14.51 19.07 9.33
N ALA A 398 15.04 17.97 9.86
CA ALA A 398 16.05 18.01 10.92
C ALA A 398 17.34 18.75 10.51
N SER A 399 17.69 18.70 9.21
CA SER A 399 18.85 19.44 8.70
C SER A 399 18.57 20.94 8.56
N PHE A 400 17.37 21.34 8.12
CA PHE A 400 16.98 22.75 8.01
C PHE A 400 16.75 23.41 9.38
N ALA A 401 16.31 22.66 10.39
CA ALA A 401 16.10 23.15 11.75
C ALA A 401 17.38 23.70 12.42
N ARG A 402 18.56 23.44 11.85
CA ARG A 402 19.83 24.04 12.31
C ARG A 402 20.11 25.43 11.75
N TYR A 403 19.35 25.85 10.74
CA TYR A 403 19.56 27.10 10.00
C TYR A 403 18.35 28.02 10.05
N LEU A 404 17.17 27.48 10.34
CA LEU A 404 15.90 28.20 10.44
C LEU A 404 15.17 27.70 11.69
N ALA A 405 14.45 28.60 12.36
CA ALA A 405 13.61 28.23 13.50
C ALA A 405 12.57 27.16 13.09
N PRO A 406 12.30 26.15 13.94
CA PRO A 406 11.33 25.09 13.64
C PRO A 406 9.95 25.63 13.19
N GLU A 407 9.50 26.71 13.81
CA GLU A 407 8.20 27.34 13.57
C GLU A 407 8.12 27.95 12.16
N LEU A 408 9.24 28.48 11.65
CA LEU A 408 9.33 29.00 10.29
C LEU A 408 9.29 27.86 9.26
N ILE A 409 9.95 26.74 9.54
CA ILE A 409 9.94 25.54 8.69
C ILE A 409 8.51 24.96 8.62
N ASP A 410 7.82 24.84 9.74
CA ASP A 410 6.46 24.31 9.80
C ASP A 410 5.46 25.23 9.07
N ARG A 411 5.62 26.55 9.20
CA ARG A 411 4.83 27.51 8.43
C ARG A 411 5.09 27.38 6.92
N MET A 412 6.35 27.26 6.50
CA MET A 412 6.71 27.07 5.09
C MET A 412 6.15 25.76 4.51
N LEU A 413 6.17 24.68 5.29
CA LEU A 413 5.65 23.39 4.87
C LEU A 413 4.13 23.36 4.81
N SER A 414 3.44 24.03 5.75
CA SER A 414 1.97 24.09 5.79
C SER A 414 1.38 24.99 4.70
N GLN A 415 2.07 26.07 4.34
CA GLN A 415 1.59 27.02 3.34
C GLN A 415 2.09 26.70 1.91
N GLU A 416 2.97 25.70 1.76
CA GLU A 416 3.67 25.36 0.50
C GLU A 416 4.32 26.57 -0.20
N LYS A 417 4.65 27.61 0.56
CA LYS A 417 5.20 28.89 0.07
C LYS A 417 6.36 29.33 0.96
N LEU A 418 7.33 30.00 0.34
CA LEU A 418 8.30 30.81 1.08
C LEU A 418 7.55 31.99 1.72
N PRO A 419 7.98 32.49 2.89
CA PRO A 419 7.44 33.74 3.44
C PRO A 419 7.54 34.84 2.37
N ASP A 420 6.48 35.62 2.19
CA ASP A 420 6.39 36.59 1.09
C ASP A 420 7.57 37.57 1.08
N LEU A 421 8.00 37.92 -0.14
CA LEU A 421 9.09 38.88 -0.41
C LEU A 421 8.64 40.32 -0.17
N GLU A 422 7.33 40.58 -0.21
CA GLU A 422 6.74 41.87 0.11
C GLU A 422 6.76 42.03 1.63
N GLY A 423 7.71 42.82 2.14
CA GLY A 423 7.88 42.99 3.58
C GLY A 423 6.59 43.46 4.27
N GLU A 424 6.26 42.83 5.40
CA GLU A 424 5.11 43.16 6.25
C GLU A 424 5.53 44.21 7.29
N THR A 425 4.88 45.37 7.31
CA THR A 425 5.06 46.34 8.39
C THR A 425 4.33 45.87 9.64
N ARG A 426 5.06 45.70 10.74
CA ARG A 426 4.54 45.15 12.00
C ARG A 426 5.20 45.78 13.22
N GLU A 427 4.43 45.91 14.29
CA GLU A 427 4.95 46.28 15.61
C GLU A 427 5.74 45.10 16.20
N VAL A 428 7.00 45.33 16.55
CA VAL A 428 7.90 44.32 17.09
C VAL A 428 8.70 44.87 18.26
N ALA A 429 9.16 44.01 19.15
CA ALA A 429 10.23 44.35 20.09
C ALA A 429 11.54 43.77 19.54
N VAL A 430 12.59 44.59 19.48
CA VAL A 430 13.91 44.23 18.97
C VAL A 430 14.92 44.37 20.09
N MET A 431 15.68 43.30 20.35
CA MET A 431 16.76 43.26 21.32
C MET A 431 18.08 43.09 20.62
N PHE A 432 19.08 43.86 21.06
CA PHE A 432 20.48 43.60 20.81
C PHE A 432 21.15 43.27 22.14
N ALA A 433 21.77 42.10 22.22
CA ALA A 433 22.50 41.64 23.40
C ALA A 433 23.96 41.38 23.01
N ASP A 434 24.91 42.04 23.67
CA ASP A 434 26.34 41.96 23.39
C ASP A 434 27.14 41.47 24.60
N LEU A 435 28.17 40.64 24.37
CA LEU A 435 29.01 40.12 25.44
C LEU A 435 30.14 41.10 25.75
N SER A 436 30.03 41.76 26.91
CA SER A 436 31.06 42.66 27.41
C SER A 436 32.34 41.93 27.76
N GLY A 437 33.48 42.52 27.37
CA GLY A 437 34.81 41.98 27.66
C GLY A 437 35.34 41.01 26.59
N PHE A 438 34.55 40.69 25.55
CA PHE A 438 34.96 39.79 24.47
C PHE A 438 36.25 40.24 23.78
N THR A 439 36.32 41.50 23.32
CA THR A 439 37.48 42.03 22.60
C THR A 439 38.77 41.92 23.44
N ALA A 440 38.72 42.29 24.72
CA ALA A 440 39.88 42.23 25.61
C ALA A 440 40.31 40.79 25.94
N LEU A 441 39.37 39.86 26.06
CA LEU A 441 39.64 38.45 26.35
C LEU A 441 40.08 37.67 25.09
N SER A 442 39.68 38.10 23.89
CA SER A 442 40.02 37.45 22.63
C SER A 442 41.52 37.48 22.30
N GLU A 443 42.26 38.43 22.89
CA GLU A 443 43.71 38.58 22.72
C GLU A 443 44.52 37.71 23.69
N GLN A 444 43.90 37.16 24.75
CA GLN A 444 44.61 36.56 25.89
C GLN A 444 44.33 35.06 26.11
N VAL A 445 43.44 34.45 25.30
CA VAL A 445 42.93 33.09 25.51
C VAL A 445 43.11 32.22 24.26
N ASP A 446 43.35 30.91 24.45
CA ASP A 446 43.37 29.92 23.36
C ASP A 446 42.04 29.91 22.56
N GLY A 447 42.14 29.91 21.23
CA GLY A 447 40.99 30.09 20.33
C GLY A 447 39.90 29.02 20.45
N LYS A 448 40.24 27.77 20.81
CA LYS A 448 39.23 26.71 21.03
C LYS A 448 38.44 26.95 22.30
N THR A 449 39.12 27.34 23.38
CA THR A 449 38.49 27.64 24.67
C THR A 449 37.61 28.88 24.56
N LEU A 450 38.08 29.92 23.86
CA LEU A 450 37.30 31.12 23.58
C LEU A 450 36.03 30.78 22.79
N THR A 451 36.15 30.05 21.68
CA THR A 451 35.00 29.70 20.83
C THR A 451 33.96 28.86 21.59
N ALA A 452 34.40 27.88 22.38
CA ALA A 452 33.51 27.07 23.20
C ALA A 452 32.78 27.90 24.26
N THR A 453 33.48 28.85 24.89
CA THR A 453 32.91 29.74 25.90
C THR A 453 31.90 30.70 25.26
N VAL A 454 32.25 31.38 24.16
CA VAL A 454 31.31 32.26 23.44
C VAL A 454 30.04 31.50 23.04
N ASN A 455 30.19 30.30 22.44
CA ASN A 455 29.04 29.49 22.06
C ASN A 455 28.14 29.12 23.26
N LYS A 456 28.71 28.91 24.45
CA LYS A 456 27.94 28.69 25.69
C LYS A 456 27.08 29.91 26.03
N TYR A 457 27.65 31.12 26.05
CA TYR A 457 26.90 32.35 26.36
C TYR A 457 25.86 32.68 25.28
N LEU A 458 26.22 32.57 24.01
CA LEU A 458 25.27 32.72 22.90
C LEU A 458 24.11 31.71 22.99
N SER A 459 24.39 30.48 23.43
CA SER A 459 23.34 29.46 23.66
C SER A 459 22.41 29.82 24.82
N ILE A 460 22.94 30.42 25.90
CA ILE A 460 22.12 30.91 27.02
C ILE A 460 21.19 32.03 26.52
N ILE A 461 21.72 32.99 25.78
CA ILE A 461 20.94 34.10 25.22
C ILE A 461 19.83 33.55 24.30
N ALA A 462 20.19 32.69 23.35
CA ALA A 462 19.25 32.10 22.40
C ALA A 462 18.14 31.32 23.11
N ALA A 463 18.48 30.51 24.13
CA ALA A 463 17.50 29.72 24.86
C ALA A 463 16.47 30.60 25.60
N GLU A 464 16.89 31.71 26.21
CA GLU A 464 15.96 32.61 26.91
C GLU A 464 15.09 33.43 25.93
N VAL A 465 15.65 33.82 24.77
CA VAL A 465 14.89 34.42 23.68
C VAL A 465 13.79 33.46 23.23
N GLU A 466 14.14 32.22 22.89
CA GLU A 466 13.18 31.21 22.43
C GLU A 466 12.13 30.88 23.50
N ARG A 467 12.54 30.74 24.77
CA ARG A 467 11.63 30.44 25.90
C ARG A 467 10.58 31.52 26.11
N SER A 468 10.90 32.78 25.77
CA SER A 468 9.97 33.91 25.86
C SER A 468 9.10 34.10 24.60
N GLY A 469 9.22 33.22 23.61
CA GLY A 469 8.51 33.33 22.33
C GLY A 469 9.16 34.32 21.35
N GLY A 470 10.41 34.71 21.60
CA GLY A 470 11.22 35.52 20.70
C GLY A 470 11.94 34.67 19.65
N TYR A 471 12.35 35.33 18.58
CA TYR A 471 13.08 34.75 17.46
C TYR A 471 14.50 35.34 17.41
N VAL A 472 15.53 34.49 17.45
CA VAL A 472 16.91 34.91 17.20
C VAL A 472 17.09 35.13 15.71
N ASP A 473 17.21 36.39 15.31
CA ASP A 473 17.34 36.78 13.91
C ASP A 473 18.74 36.46 13.36
N LYS A 474 19.78 36.90 14.07
CA LYS A 474 21.17 36.57 13.71
C LYS A 474 22.14 36.76 14.87
N PHE A 475 23.25 36.05 14.78
CA PHE A 475 24.47 36.30 15.54
C PHE A 475 25.37 37.25 14.76
N ILE A 476 25.88 38.29 15.40
CA ILE A 476 26.77 39.31 14.83
C ILE A 476 28.06 39.31 15.66
N GLY A 477 28.94 38.34 15.39
CA GLY A 477 30.11 38.12 16.25
C GLY A 477 29.67 37.59 17.61
N ASP A 478 29.91 38.37 18.66
CA ASP A 478 29.52 38.16 20.06
C ASP A 478 28.17 38.79 20.43
N ALA A 479 27.54 39.53 19.52
CA ALA A 479 26.22 40.09 19.69
C ALA A 479 25.10 39.20 19.12
N VAL A 480 23.91 39.28 19.73
CA VAL A 480 22.69 38.60 19.31
C VAL A 480 21.62 39.64 19.01
N MET A 481 21.02 39.55 17.81
CA MET A 481 19.80 40.28 17.47
C MET A 481 18.60 39.33 17.60
N ALA A 482 17.61 39.74 18.39
CA ALA A 482 16.36 39.00 18.57
C ALA A 482 15.13 39.87 18.36
N ILE A 483 14.03 39.26 17.94
CA ILE A 483 12.78 39.92 17.59
C ILE A 483 11.61 39.18 18.26
N TRP A 484 10.68 39.91 18.86
CA TRP A 484 9.39 39.37 19.32
C TRP A 484 8.24 39.90 18.47
N ASN A 485 7.14 39.13 18.43
CA ASN A 485 6.00 39.33 17.52
C ASN A 485 6.34 39.15 16.02
N ALA A 486 7.43 38.44 15.71
CA ALA A 486 7.80 38.01 14.37
C ALA A 486 8.66 36.73 14.45
N PRO A 487 8.53 35.76 13.51
CA PRO A 487 7.52 35.69 12.44
C PRO A 487 6.12 35.28 12.96
N VAL A 488 6.03 34.84 14.22
CA VAL A 488 4.79 34.40 14.87
C VAL A 488 4.22 35.54 15.70
N ALA A 489 2.90 35.71 15.66
CA ALA A 489 2.21 36.67 16.49
C ALA A 489 2.36 36.33 17.97
N LEU A 490 2.75 37.31 18.79
CA LEU A 490 2.89 37.13 20.23
C LEU A 490 2.16 38.27 20.94
N ALA A 491 1.13 37.95 21.72
CA ALA A 491 0.47 38.94 22.57
C ALA A 491 1.36 39.30 23.76
N GLY A 492 1.45 40.59 24.11
CA GLY A 492 2.32 41.07 25.19
C GLY A 492 3.82 40.91 24.89
N TYR A 493 4.20 41.04 23.61
CA TYR A 493 5.56 40.82 23.14
C TYR A 493 6.59 41.77 23.75
N GLU A 494 6.22 43.01 24.08
CA GLU A 494 7.11 43.95 24.76
C GLU A 494 7.47 43.45 26.17
N ARG A 495 6.46 43.02 26.94
CA ARG A 495 6.65 42.45 28.28
C ARG A 495 7.49 41.18 28.21
N ALA A 496 7.20 40.30 27.25
CA ALA A 496 7.97 39.07 27.05
C ALA A 496 9.45 39.35 26.76
N ALA A 497 9.75 40.35 25.94
CA ALA A 497 11.11 40.75 25.63
C ALA A 497 11.86 41.34 26.84
N VAL A 498 11.20 42.13 27.68
CA VAL A 498 11.80 42.65 28.93
C VAL A 498 12.10 41.52 29.91
N LEU A 499 11.15 40.59 30.11
CA LEU A 499 11.36 39.41 30.95
C LEU A 499 12.52 38.55 30.44
N ALA A 500 12.64 38.38 29.12
CA ALA A 500 13.75 37.68 28.51
C ALA A 500 15.08 38.38 28.78
N ALA A 501 15.14 39.71 28.60
CA ALA A 501 16.34 40.49 28.89
C ALA A 501 16.80 40.34 30.35
N ALA A 502 15.87 40.39 31.30
CA ALA A 502 16.17 40.16 32.73
C ALA A 502 16.68 38.74 32.99
N ALA A 503 16.01 37.72 32.43
CA ALA A 503 16.44 36.33 32.55
C ALA A 503 17.83 36.11 31.94
N ILE A 504 18.11 36.70 30.78
CA ILE A 504 19.42 36.64 30.11
C ILE A 504 20.50 37.23 31.02
N ARG A 505 20.27 38.43 31.58
CA ARG A 505 21.19 39.06 32.54
C ARG A 505 21.52 38.11 33.70
N ASP A 506 20.49 37.54 34.33
CA ASP A 506 20.66 36.71 35.51
C ASP A 506 21.40 35.40 35.19
N ARG A 507 21.00 34.72 34.11
CA ARG A 507 21.61 33.45 33.66
C ARG A 507 23.04 33.63 33.17
N VAL A 508 23.34 34.75 32.52
CA VAL A 508 24.70 35.11 32.13
C VAL A 508 25.54 35.41 33.38
N ALA A 509 25.00 36.11 34.37
CA ALA A 509 25.70 36.38 35.63
C ALA A 509 26.01 35.10 36.41
N GLU A 510 25.05 34.16 36.51
CA GLU A 510 25.24 32.82 37.07
C GLU A 510 26.38 32.08 36.33
N ALA A 511 26.30 32.02 34.99
CA ALA A 511 27.31 31.35 34.17
C ALA A 511 28.70 31.97 34.31
N ALA A 512 28.78 33.30 34.48
CA ALA A 512 30.01 34.04 34.69
C ALA A 512 30.64 33.73 36.05
N LEU A 513 29.85 33.57 37.12
CA LEU A 513 30.35 33.14 38.43
C LEU A 513 30.96 31.74 38.34
N ASP A 514 30.28 30.81 37.68
CA ASP A 514 30.76 29.44 37.48
C ASP A 514 32.03 29.38 36.62
N ASP A 515 32.12 30.21 35.58
CA ASP A 515 33.31 30.26 34.73
C ASP A 515 34.50 30.87 35.46
N ARG A 516 34.29 31.94 36.25
CA ARG A 516 35.33 32.52 37.12
C ARG A 516 35.83 31.50 38.14
N ALA A 517 34.94 30.75 38.78
CA ALA A 517 35.30 29.72 39.75
C ALA A 517 36.15 28.59 39.13
N ARG A 518 36.02 28.37 37.82
CA ARG A 518 36.77 27.37 37.04
C ARG A 518 38.01 27.93 36.34
N GLY A 519 38.32 29.23 36.51
CA GLY A 519 39.41 29.90 35.81
C GLY A 519 39.20 30.03 34.29
N LEU A 520 37.95 29.97 33.83
CA LEU A 520 37.55 30.17 32.44
C LEU A 520 37.22 31.64 32.17
N PRO A 521 37.29 32.09 30.90
CA PRO A 521 36.79 33.42 30.52
C PRO A 521 35.34 33.60 30.95
N ALA A 522 35.03 34.75 31.54
CA ALA A 522 33.69 35.07 32.01
C ALA A 522 33.24 36.40 31.41
N PHE A 523 32.02 36.41 30.87
CA PHE A 523 31.45 37.57 30.19
C PHE A 523 30.25 38.12 30.97
N SER A 524 30.04 39.42 30.89
CA SER A 524 28.74 40.02 31.21
C SER A 524 28.01 40.36 29.92
N VAL A 525 26.71 40.65 30.02
CA VAL A 525 25.87 41.00 28.87
C VAL A 525 25.41 42.44 28.97
N LYS A 526 25.42 43.15 27.84
CA LYS A 526 24.77 44.45 27.64
C LYS A 526 23.55 44.23 26.78
N ILE A 527 22.40 44.77 27.18
CA ILE A 527 21.15 44.57 26.47
C ILE A 527 20.51 45.93 26.16
N GLY A 528 20.25 46.17 24.88
CA GLY A 528 19.41 47.25 24.38
C GLY A 528 18.10 46.70 23.84
N LEU A 529 16.97 47.25 24.29
CA LEU A 529 15.64 46.79 23.88
C LEU A 529 14.73 47.96 23.47
N HIS A 530 14.18 47.90 22.27
CA HIS A 530 13.20 48.89 21.80
C HIS A 530 12.04 48.22 21.08
N SER A 531 10.83 48.79 21.20
CA SER A 531 9.68 48.34 20.43
C SER A 531 9.09 49.44 19.57
N GLY A 532 8.55 49.05 18.43
CA GLY A 532 7.94 49.93 17.44
C GLY A 532 7.74 49.23 16.09
N SER A 533 7.18 49.96 15.13
CA SER A 533 6.98 49.49 13.76
C SER A 533 8.30 49.17 13.06
N ALA A 534 8.41 48.00 12.45
CA ALA A 534 9.49 47.60 11.55
C ALA A 534 8.94 46.85 10.33
N VAL A 535 9.69 46.88 9.23
CA VAL A 535 9.37 46.08 8.04
C VAL A 535 10.04 44.71 8.20
N LEU A 536 9.24 43.66 8.24
CA LEU A 536 9.67 42.27 8.33
C LEU A 536 9.67 41.64 6.95
N GLY A 537 10.76 41.04 6.52
CA GLY A 537 10.79 40.38 5.22
C GLY A 537 12.12 39.73 4.90
N ASN A 538 12.18 39.14 3.72
CA ASN A 538 13.41 38.58 3.17
C ASN A 538 14.31 39.71 2.65
N VAL A 539 15.41 39.96 3.35
CA VAL A 539 16.39 40.99 3.00
C VAL A 539 17.70 40.33 2.59
N GLY A 540 18.23 40.72 1.43
CA GLY A 540 19.48 40.16 0.90
C GLY A 540 19.59 40.28 -0.62
N SER A 541 20.43 39.42 -1.20
CA SER A 541 20.61 39.31 -2.66
C SER A 541 19.83 38.10 -3.20
N GLU A 542 19.64 38.01 -4.52
CA GLU A 542 18.98 36.87 -5.18
C GLU A 542 19.52 35.50 -4.74
N ARG A 543 20.79 35.43 -4.34
CA ARG A 543 21.48 34.19 -3.95
C ARG A 543 21.49 33.92 -2.45
N ARG A 544 21.16 34.92 -1.62
CA ARG A 544 21.17 34.81 -0.15
C ARG A 544 20.21 35.83 0.45
N MET A 545 19.08 35.32 0.93
CA MET A 545 18.03 36.08 1.62
C MET A 545 17.97 35.62 3.08
N ASN A 546 17.75 36.56 4.00
CA ASN A 546 17.45 36.28 5.40
C ASN A 546 16.12 36.94 5.76
N TYR A 547 15.21 36.22 6.41
CA TYR A 547 14.04 36.84 7.03
C TYR A 547 14.49 37.64 8.26
N THR A 548 14.30 38.96 8.25
CA THR A 548 14.81 39.87 9.28
C THR A 548 13.92 41.12 9.39
N ALA A 549 14.08 41.89 10.47
CA ALA A 549 13.47 43.20 10.62
C ALA A 549 14.39 44.31 10.09
N VAL A 550 13.81 45.29 9.40
CA VAL A 550 14.50 46.52 8.97
C VAL A 550 13.62 47.73 9.29
N GLY A 551 14.23 48.79 9.81
CA GLY A 551 13.53 50.04 10.09
C GLY A 551 14.19 50.85 11.19
N ASP A 552 13.58 51.98 11.53
CA ASP A 552 14.06 52.87 12.60
C ASP A 552 14.11 52.15 13.96
N THR A 553 13.12 51.31 14.26
CA THR A 553 13.05 50.51 15.49
C THR A 553 14.30 49.64 15.71
N VAL A 554 14.79 48.98 14.65
CA VAL A 554 15.99 48.14 14.69
C VAL A 554 17.25 49.00 14.95
N ASN A 555 17.33 50.17 14.29
CA ASN A 555 18.44 51.09 14.48
C ASN A 555 18.47 51.70 15.89
N ILE A 556 17.30 51.97 16.48
CA ILE A 556 17.19 52.46 17.86
C ILE A 556 17.61 51.36 18.84
N ALA A 557 17.09 50.13 18.68
CA ALA A 557 17.49 49.00 19.53
C ALA A 557 19.00 48.74 19.48
N ALA A 558 19.60 48.77 18.29
CA ALA A 558 21.05 48.59 18.11
C ALA A 558 21.85 49.70 18.82
N ARG A 559 21.36 50.93 18.83
CA ARG A 559 22.01 52.02 19.56
C ARG A 559 21.80 51.93 21.06
N MET A 560 20.65 51.43 21.50
CA MET A 560 20.37 51.22 22.92
C MET A 560 21.34 50.21 23.56
N GLU A 561 21.86 49.25 22.80
CA GLU A 561 22.82 48.26 23.31
C GLU A 561 24.16 48.89 23.74
N GLY A 562 24.58 49.99 23.11
CA GLY A 562 25.81 50.70 23.51
C GLY A 562 25.68 51.51 24.81
N LEU A 563 24.45 51.82 25.21
CA LEU A 563 24.14 52.68 26.36
C LEU A 563 24.39 52.04 27.74
N PRO A 564 24.16 50.74 27.95
CA PRO A 564 24.56 50.01 29.15
C PRO A 564 25.95 50.37 29.70
N SER A 565 26.95 50.48 28.82
CA SER A 565 28.31 50.88 29.19
C SER A 565 28.42 52.33 29.67
N VAL A 566 27.59 53.22 29.14
CA VAL A 566 27.58 54.64 29.50
C VAL A 566 26.93 54.82 30.86
N PHE A 567 25.74 54.25 31.06
CA PHE A 567 24.94 54.43 32.29
C PHE A 567 25.22 53.39 33.37
N GLN A 568 26.21 52.52 33.18
CA GLN A 568 26.62 51.52 34.16
C GLN A 568 25.47 50.60 34.60
N THR A 569 24.64 50.18 33.66
CA THR A 569 23.50 49.28 33.88
C THR A 569 23.46 48.18 32.83
N PRO A 570 23.10 46.92 33.15
CA PRO A 570 23.15 45.82 32.17
C PRO A 570 22.07 45.90 31.09
N ILE A 571 20.93 46.55 31.37
CA ILE A 571 19.77 46.57 30.48
C ILE A 571 19.28 48.00 30.33
N ILE A 572 19.12 48.44 29.08
CA ILE A 572 18.44 49.69 28.73
C ILE A 572 17.31 49.41 27.76
N LEU A 573 16.15 49.97 28.08
CA LEU A 573 14.92 49.75 27.33
C LEU A 573 14.20 51.07 27.02
N GLY A 574 13.49 51.08 25.88
CA GLY A 574 12.63 52.20 25.50
C GLY A 574 11.34 52.28 26.32
N GLU A 575 10.69 53.43 26.27
CA GLU A 575 9.46 53.74 27.02
C GLU A 575 8.32 52.73 26.86
N THR A 576 8.06 52.26 25.64
CA THR A 576 7.00 51.29 25.37
C THR A 576 7.27 49.94 26.03
N CYS A 577 8.52 49.49 26.03
CA CYS A 577 8.94 48.29 26.76
C CYS A 577 8.86 48.50 28.28
N ALA A 578 9.24 49.68 28.78
CA ALA A 578 9.16 50.01 30.20
C ALA A 578 7.72 49.87 30.69
N ARG A 579 6.81 50.57 30.02
CA ARG A 579 5.37 50.56 30.33
C ARG A 579 4.76 49.17 30.31
N ALA A 580 5.18 48.33 29.36
CA ALA A 580 4.64 46.98 29.23
C ALA A 580 5.04 46.04 30.38
N ALA A 581 6.12 46.35 31.10
CA ALA A 581 6.66 45.52 32.18
C ALA A 581 6.72 46.24 33.55
N GLU A 582 6.00 47.37 33.71
CA GLU A 582 5.89 48.12 34.98
C GLU A 582 5.35 47.27 36.14
N ALA A 583 4.56 46.23 35.85
CA ALA A 583 4.06 45.30 36.85
C ALA A 583 5.11 44.27 37.32
N ASP A 584 6.19 44.09 36.57
CA ASP A 584 7.21 43.08 36.82
C ASP A 584 8.50 43.66 37.42
N PHE A 585 8.81 44.92 37.08
CA PHE A 585 10.02 45.61 37.50
C PHE A 585 9.73 47.05 37.90
N GLU A 586 10.57 47.57 38.78
CA GLU A 586 10.58 48.98 39.08
C GLU A 586 11.35 49.72 37.97
N MET A 587 10.63 50.49 37.15
CA MET A 587 11.19 51.09 35.93
C MET A 587 11.82 52.46 36.21
N LEU A 588 13.14 52.51 36.36
CA LEU A 588 13.86 53.78 36.54
C LEU A 588 14.00 54.49 35.20
N GLU A 589 13.37 55.65 35.04
CA GLU A 589 13.64 56.53 33.91
C GLU A 589 15.04 57.12 34.05
N ILE A 590 15.98 56.73 33.18
CA ILE A 590 17.38 57.17 33.27
C ILE A 590 17.49 58.62 32.81
N ALA A 591 17.09 58.87 31.56
CA ALA A 591 17.19 60.16 30.88
C ALA A 591 16.43 60.14 29.54
N SER A 592 16.32 61.31 28.89
CA SER A 592 16.06 61.38 27.45
C SER A 592 17.38 61.48 26.71
N ILE A 593 17.56 60.75 25.61
CA ILE A 593 18.78 60.80 24.79
C ILE A 593 18.48 61.25 23.37
N GLN A 594 19.39 62.04 22.78
CA GLN A 594 19.29 62.39 21.37
C GLN A 594 19.92 61.28 20.52
N VAL A 595 19.07 60.53 19.81
CA VAL A 595 19.56 59.51 18.88
C VAL A 595 19.92 60.18 17.55
N LYS A 596 21.15 59.96 17.07
CA LYS A 596 21.61 60.51 15.79
C LYS A 596 20.67 60.11 14.64
N GLY A 597 20.08 61.10 13.98
CA GLY A 597 19.15 60.91 12.87
C GLY A 597 17.67 61.10 13.20
N ARG A 598 17.31 61.26 14.48
CA ARG A 598 15.95 61.61 14.91
C ARG A 598 15.93 63.02 15.51
N ARG A 599 14.83 63.76 15.34
CA ARG A 599 14.63 65.09 15.96
C ARG A 599 14.14 64.97 17.40
N GLU A 600 13.23 64.05 17.66
CA GLU A 600 12.70 63.79 19.00
C GLU A 600 13.66 62.94 19.85
N PRO A 601 13.96 63.35 21.09
CA PRO A 601 14.68 62.53 22.04
C PRO A 601 13.92 61.25 22.40
N VAL A 602 14.65 60.18 22.70
CA VAL A 602 14.07 58.91 23.15
C VAL A 602 14.27 58.79 24.65
N ARG A 603 13.19 58.55 25.41
CA ARG A 603 13.28 58.23 26.85
C ARG A 603 13.81 56.81 27.01
N ILE A 604 14.80 56.65 27.88
CA ILE A 604 15.43 55.38 28.20
C ILE A 604 15.22 55.02 29.67
N PHE A 605 15.04 53.72 29.92
CA PHE A 605 14.72 53.18 31.23
C PHE A 605 15.66 52.03 31.57
N ALA A 606 15.85 51.78 32.87
CA ALA A 606 16.46 50.57 33.40
C ALA A 606 15.42 49.79 34.25
N PRO A 607 15.34 48.46 34.10
CA PRO A 607 14.50 47.63 34.96
C PRO A 607 15.28 47.32 36.25
N LEU A 608 14.81 47.87 37.37
CA LEU A 608 15.39 47.62 38.69
C LEU A 608 14.62 46.52 39.44
N PRO A 609 15.27 45.79 40.36
CA PRO A 609 14.58 44.95 41.33
C PRO A 609 13.64 45.79 42.19
N VAL A 610 12.47 45.24 42.53
CA VAL A 610 11.48 45.90 43.41
C VAL A 610 12.06 46.03 44.81
N GLY A 611 12.16 47.25 45.37
CA GLY A 611 12.58 47.36 46.77
C GLY A 611 12.99 48.72 47.34
N ASP A 612 13.14 49.78 46.54
CA ASP A 612 13.57 51.09 47.07
C ASP A 612 12.88 52.28 46.38
N ALA A 613 11.64 52.52 46.79
CA ALA A 613 10.82 53.62 46.28
C ALA A 613 11.40 55.01 46.61
N ALA A 614 12.16 55.15 47.70
CA ALA A 614 12.70 56.43 48.11
C ALA A 614 13.82 56.89 47.15
N GLY A 615 14.77 56.01 46.84
CA GLY A 615 15.82 56.30 45.85
C GLY A 615 15.26 56.59 44.46
N HIS A 616 14.16 55.93 44.08
CA HIS A 616 13.47 56.16 42.82
C HIS A 616 12.82 57.55 42.73
N GLU A 617 12.05 57.93 43.74
CA GLU A 617 11.37 59.23 43.78
C GLU A 617 12.39 60.39 43.78
N GLU A 618 13.46 60.27 44.56
CA GLU A 618 14.54 61.25 44.60
C GLU A 618 15.29 61.35 43.26
N TYR A 619 15.53 60.21 42.59
CA TYR A 619 16.13 60.21 41.26
C TYR A 619 15.22 60.93 40.25
N ALA A 620 13.91 60.64 40.29
CA ALA A 620 12.94 61.27 39.39
C ALA A 620 12.86 62.79 39.61
N ALA A 621 12.93 63.24 40.86
CA ALA A 621 13.01 64.66 41.21
C ALA A 621 14.30 65.31 40.65
N ALA A 622 15.45 64.65 40.79
CA ALA A 622 16.71 65.11 40.22
C ALA A 622 16.66 65.17 38.69
N LEU A 623 16.03 64.20 38.03
CA LEU A 623 15.84 64.21 36.58
C LEU A 623 14.93 65.35 36.12
N ALA A 624 13.87 65.67 36.88
CA ALA A 624 13.01 66.81 36.61
C ALA A 624 13.77 68.14 36.77
N ALA A 625 14.58 68.29 37.82
CA ALA A 625 15.44 69.45 38.03
C ALA A 625 16.46 69.61 36.88
N TYR A 626 17.08 68.52 36.44
CA TYR A 626 17.99 68.52 35.29
C TYR A 626 17.29 69.03 34.03
N ARG A 627 16.09 68.52 33.72
CA ARG A 627 15.28 68.95 32.57
C ARG A 627 14.85 70.42 32.65
N ALA A 628 14.70 70.96 33.85
CA ALA A 628 14.42 72.38 34.09
C ALA A 628 15.67 73.29 33.98
N GLY A 629 16.85 72.72 33.73
CA GLY A 629 18.13 73.45 33.66
C GLY A 629 18.78 73.72 35.01
N ALA A 630 18.25 73.16 36.10
CA ALA A 630 18.81 73.26 37.45
C ALA A 630 19.94 72.22 37.66
N PHE A 631 21.01 72.33 36.87
CA PHE A 631 22.08 71.32 36.79
C PHE A 631 22.84 71.12 38.11
N ASP A 632 23.08 72.19 38.87
CA ASP A 632 23.76 72.08 40.16
C ASP A 632 22.91 71.34 41.20
N GLU A 633 21.59 71.61 41.21
CA GLU A 633 20.62 70.96 42.09
C GLU A 633 20.50 69.47 41.77
N ALA A 634 20.24 69.14 40.50
CA ALA A 634 20.16 67.75 40.03
C ALA A 634 21.46 66.98 40.33
N GLY A 635 22.61 67.61 40.08
CA GLY A 635 23.93 67.02 40.32
C GLY A 635 24.25 66.81 41.80
N MET A 636 23.70 67.62 42.72
CA MET A 636 23.82 67.39 44.16
C MET A 636 23.02 66.17 44.60
N THR A 637 21.75 66.07 44.17
CA THR A 637 20.87 64.93 44.51
C THR A 637 21.42 63.62 43.98
N TRP A 638 21.85 63.58 42.71
CA TRP A 638 22.45 62.37 42.14
C TRP A 638 23.77 61.97 42.81
N ARG A 639 24.59 62.91 43.30
CA ARG A 639 25.80 62.59 44.08
C ARG A 639 25.52 62.05 45.47
N ALA A 640 24.35 62.38 46.05
CA ALA A 640 23.89 61.79 47.30
C ALA A 640 23.43 60.35 47.02
N LEU A 641 22.51 60.18 46.07
CA LEU A 641 21.99 58.87 45.64
C LEU A 641 23.08 57.91 45.15
N ALA A 642 24.16 58.41 44.58
CA ALA A 642 25.30 57.60 44.15
C ALA A 642 26.09 56.95 45.31
N ARG A 643 25.91 57.45 46.55
CA ARG A 643 26.56 56.91 47.76
C ARG A 643 25.67 55.96 48.54
N ASP A 644 24.37 55.96 48.24
CA ASP A 644 23.40 55.12 48.92
C ASP A 644 23.43 53.70 48.36
N ASP A 645 23.05 52.73 49.18
CA ASP A 645 23.03 51.31 48.81
C ASP A 645 21.69 50.94 48.17
N TRP A 646 21.51 51.35 46.90
CA TRP A 646 20.32 51.03 46.11
C TRP A 646 20.66 50.67 44.65
N PRO A 647 19.80 49.91 43.95
CA PRO A 647 20.12 49.37 42.63
C PRO A 647 20.44 50.40 41.54
N GLY A 648 19.94 51.64 41.66
CA GLY A 648 20.18 52.71 40.69
C GLY A 648 21.36 53.64 41.04
N ALA A 649 22.09 53.40 42.13
CA ALA A 649 23.24 54.22 42.53
C ALA A 649 24.31 54.37 41.42
N PRO A 650 24.66 53.33 40.63
CA PRO A 650 25.60 53.49 39.51
C PRO A 650 25.08 54.45 38.43
N VAL A 651 23.78 54.41 38.13
CA VAL A 651 23.16 55.30 37.15
C VAL A 651 23.16 56.75 37.67
N ALA A 652 22.87 56.94 38.96
CA ALA A 652 22.92 58.25 39.60
C ALA A 652 24.35 58.83 39.56
N ALA A 653 25.39 58.02 39.78
CA ALA A 653 26.78 58.46 39.68
C ALA A 653 27.10 59.02 38.28
N VAL A 654 26.68 58.32 37.23
CA VAL A 654 26.87 58.77 35.83
C VAL A 654 26.08 60.05 35.56
N MET A 655 24.84 60.13 36.02
CA MET A 655 24.01 61.32 35.80
C MET A 655 24.54 62.55 36.54
N ALA A 656 25.17 62.38 37.70
CA ALA A 656 25.88 63.46 38.38
C ALA A 656 27.02 64.04 37.52
N GLU A 657 27.77 63.21 36.79
CA GLU A 657 28.83 63.66 35.87
C GLU A 657 28.27 64.43 34.67
N PHE A 658 27.16 63.94 34.10
CA PHE A 658 26.44 64.66 33.05
C PHE A 658 25.93 66.02 33.54
N SER A 659 25.38 66.08 34.76
CA SER A 659 24.92 67.32 35.37
C SER A 659 26.06 68.30 35.62
N ALA A 660 27.20 67.83 36.13
CA ALA A 660 28.38 68.67 36.33
C ALA A 660 28.91 69.23 35.00
N THR A 661 28.92 68.41 33.95
CA THR A 661 29.32 68.84 32.61
C THR A 661 28.36 69.91 32.07
N ALA A 662 27.05 69.69 32.19
CA ALA A 662 26.04 70.65 31.76
C ALA A 662 26.06 71.96 32.58
N ALA A 663 26.42 71.92 33.87
CA ALA A 663 26.62 73.11 34.67
C ALA A 663 27.81 73.96 34.18
N THR A 664 28.89 73.31 33.73
CA THR A 664 30.08 74.00 33.21
C THR A 664 29.94 74.48 31.76
N ASP A 665 29.11 73.82 30.96
CA ASP A 665 28.88 74.12 29.54
C ASP A 665 27.39 73.92 29.22
N PRO A 666 26.54 74.91 29.58
CA PRO A 666 25.10 74.76 29.50
C PRO A 666 24.60 74.63 28.05
N PRO A 667 23.62 73.77 27.80
CA PRO A 667 23.08 73.57 26.48
C PRO A 667 22.33 74.82 25.99
N GLY A 668 22.30 75.02 24.67
CA GLY A 668 21.68 76.20 24.04
C GLY A 668 20.16 76.32 24.27
N PRO A 669 19.54 77.44 23.87
CA PRO A 669 18.13 77.75 24.16
C PRO A 669 17.11 76.76 23.56
N ASP A 670 17.49 76.00 22.54
CA ASP A 670 16.65 74.97 21.89
C ASP A 670 16.83 73.56 22.50
N TRP A 671 17.32 73.47 23.73
CA TRP A 671 17.61 72.19 24.39
C TRP A 671 16.34 71.43 24.76
N SER A 672 16.28 70.17 24.34
CA SER A 672 15.12 69.28 24.49
C SER A 672 15.06 68.53 25.83
N GLY A 673 15.87 68.93 26.82
CA GLY A 673 16.01 68.21 28.09
C GLY A 673 16.77 66.88 27.97
N ALA A 674 17.40 66.63 26.83
CA ALA A 674 18.10 65.38 26.53
C ALA A 674 19.58 65.42 26.92
N VAL A 675 20.10 64.30 27.41
CA VAL A 675 21.53 64.10 27.63
C VAL A 675 22.23 64.00 26.27
N VAL A 676 23.22 64.87 26.05
CA VAL A 676 24.03 64.91 24.84
C VAL A 676 25.28 64.06 25.05
N MET A 677 25.38 62.94 24.35
CA MET A 677 26.56 62.08 24.40
C MET A 677 27.70 62.70 23.59
N ARG A 678 28.86 62.92 24.20
CA ARG A 678 30.05 63.52 23.54
C ARG A 678 30.92 62.50 22.79
N THR A 679 30.64 61.22 22.92
CA THR A 679 31.33 60.15 22.15
C THR A 679 30.34 59.13 21.61
N LYS A 680 30.84 58.40 20.59
CA LYS A 680 30.17 57.74 19.46
C LYS A 680 28.77 57.17 19.63
#